data_AF-A0A355U1Y6-F1
#
_entry.id   AF-A0A355U1Y6-F1
#
_cell.length_a   1.000
_cell.length_b   1.000
_cell.length_c   1.000
_cell.angle_alpha   90.00
_cell.angle_beta   90.00
_cell.angle_gamma   90.00
#
_symmetry.space_group_name_H-M   'P 1'
#
loop_
_entity.id
_entity.type
_entity.pdbx_description
1 polymer ?
#
loop_
_entity_poly.entity_id
_entity_poly.type
_entity_poly.pdbx_seq_one_letter_code
_entity_poly.pdbx_strand_id
1 'polypeptide(L)'
;DIGSGANNKFNFDQVPGSISENRTIKYASDVLVDGGEDGYTEKGVSLTETSRVDINSAMRLDSKSSVMDAQGVYEFVYNFENLGNTPIYLDGYQISASAEYKGKYDYEKRYRMDIDLEPGESKTFLAQYDLGKNGNALTYFVADKTMKEGFSLGMSMSMKKTDLTTVDPKYASSTEEAIMGKVKLSLPEGIQVSNYAENQTAGQPIAIPSTDQIVNTTGKEIAGWYILGESIRYVTSSTFVSDIEEYTIAPYFVNPYGEEIIAGTNSNGTLPDYMGHTLEDGTLDEGDAEMNFKSKDAMINGLRAKNFSSSYSFKKGDYFRLLSASKVTKATKYKFHYSFRNNAETSVSFNLYQVQGGIKISSEEGAVKEEVTLAPKQVLEVEFEIKIQNANSNVMTLFQMKEESIGLNLDIAMAKRQIVEVVKSTLSIEGASGVTFENGQTSVELETGSKMPAIKNETGRTLLGFYNEEGKVSAEDFLMPSNNVTLRPYFAVREGYARLWLGNGKNNGLPNNCSGSLSDGNISNQFVATAKGSGYDATLDSMKTIVKGENGLDEEGILLQSKVDIKTDDAFRMDTIASSTGGKVVTLNKEHSYVYLFENRGENAISFDVWAINSGKDTTSGTNNSFTLTLEAGAFKTIEIKPTFTKGSANGNALTYFKAKTDTGKLNLAVAYSAKFAD
;
A
#
# COMPACT_ATOMS: atom_id res chain seq x y z
N ASP A 1 -21.17 34.60 -45.12
CA ASP A 1 -20.75 33.19 -45.28
C ASP A 1 -20.54 32.53 -43.92
N ILE A 2 -21.41 31.56 -43.62
CA ILE A 2 -21.33 30.76 -42.39
C ILE A 2 -20.03 29.96 -42.37
N GLY A 3 -19.31 29.97 -41.23
CA GLY A 3 -18.05 29.23 -41.08
C GLY A 3 -16.81 29.92 -41.70
N SER A 4 -16.96 31.08 -42.33
CA SER A 4 -15.88 31.80 -43.03
C SER A 4 -14.70 32.28 -42.16
N GLY A 5 -14.84 32.26 -40.83
CA GLY A 5 -13.83 32.64 -39.85
C GLY A 5 -12.82 31.54 -39.54
N ALA A 6 -13.11 30.28 -39.88
CA ALA A 6 -12.23 29.13 -39.67
C ALA A 6 -11.62 28.65 -41.00
N ASN A 7 -10.34 28.23 -40.97
CA ASN A 7 -9.62 27.75 -42.18
C ASN A 7 -10.33 26.56 -42.85
N ASN A 8 -11.01 25.71 -42.06
CA ASN A 8 -11.74 24.53 -42.53
C ASN A 8 -13.27 24.66 -42.36
N LYS A 9 -13.79 25.89 -42.25
CA LYS A 9 -15.23 26.22 -42.10
C LYS A 9 -15.90 25.84 -40.77
N PHE A 10 -15.35 24.90 -40.02
CA PHE A 10 -15.76 24.55 -38.65
C PHE A 10 -14.52 24.45 -37.75
N ASN A 11 -14.72 24.53 -36.44
CA ASN A 11 -13.66 24.47 -35.44
C ASN A 11 -13.93 23.34 -34.43
N PHE A 12 -12.93 22.47 -34.23
CA PHE A 12 -12.97 21.34 -33.28
C PHE A 12 -12.14 21.58 -32.01
N ASP A 13 -11.66 22.81 -31.78
CA ASP A 13 -10.76 23.12 -30.68
C ASP A 13 -11.51 22.98 -29.35
N GLN A 14 -11.23 21.86 -28.68
CA GLN A 14 -11.73 21.53 -27.34
C GLN A 14 -13.27 21.50 -27.27
N VAL A 15 -13.93 21.16 -28.37
CA VAL A 15 -15.35 20.79 -28.37
C VAL A 15 -15.46 19.28 -28.03
N PRO A 16 -16.42 18.87 -27.18
CA PRO A 16 -16.53 17.48 -26.73
C PRO A 16 -17.14 16.53 -27.78
N GLY A 17 -16.94 15.23 -27.57
CA GLY A 17 -17.70 14.13 -28.18
C GLY A 17 -17.25 13.71 -29.58
N SER A 18 -18.01 12.79 -30.17
CA SER A 18 -17.60 11.98 -31.33
C SER A 18 -17.36 12.80 -32.60
N ILE A 19 -18.05 13.93 -32.76
CA ILE A 19 -17.82 14.88 -33.86
C ILE A 19 -16.35 15.36 -33.88
N SER A 20 -15.80 15.70 -32.71
CA SER A 20 -14.44 16.23 -32.57
C SER A 20 -13.36 15.17 -32.77
N GLU A 21 -13.68 13.91 -32.44
CA GLU A 21 -12.80 12.75 -32.54
C GLU A 21 -12.74 12.23 -33.98
N ASN A 22 -13.91 12.09 -34.62
CA ASN A 22 -14.02 11.56 -35.98
C ASN A 22 -13.49 12.56 -37.02
N ARG A 23 -13.77 13.86 -36.85
CA ARG A 23 -13.38 14.94 -37.77
C ARG A 23 -13.84 14.70 -39.22
N THR A 24 -15.03 14.13 -39.38
CA THR A 24 -15.57 13.66 -40.66
C THR A 24 -16.62 14.56 -41.31
N ILE A 25 -17.04 15.63 -40.63
CA ILE A 25 -18.06 16.57 -41.13
C ILE A 25 -17.65 17.13 -42.49
N LYS A 26 -18.58 17.04 -43.45
CA LYS A 26 -18.49 17.65 -44.77
C LYS A 26 -19.26 18.97 -44.78
N TYR A 27 -18.70 19.97 -45.45
CA TYR A 27 -19.28 21.30 -45.60
C TYR A 27 -19.52 21.61 -47.08
N ALA A 28 -20.70 22.13 -47.41
CA ALA A 28 -20.99 22.72 -48.72
C ALA A 28 -21.53 24.14 -48.56
N SER A 29 -21.03 25.08 -49.37
CA SER A 29 -21.58 26.44 -49.46
C SER A 29 -22.60 26.54 -50.59
N ASP A 30 -23.37 27.63 -50.59
CA ASP A 30 -24.32 27.97 -51.65
C ASP A 30 -25.49 26.99 -51.77
N VAL A 31 -25.80 26.31 -50.67
CA VAL A 31 -26.96 25.41 -50.56
C VAL A 31 -28.22 26.24 -50.38
N LEU A 32 -29.30 25.87 -51.07
CA LEU A 32 -30.62 26.44 -50.83
C LEU A 32 -31.22 25.74 -49.62
N VAL A 33 -31.59 26.51 -48.60
CA VAL A 33 -32.15 26.02 -47.33
C VAL A 33 -33.58 26.55 -47.21
N ASP A 34 -34.53 25.66 -47.01
CA ASP A 34 -35.93 26.04 -46.87
C ASP A 34 -36.19 26.79 -45.54
N GLY A 35 -37.03 27.82 -45.63
CA GLY A 35 -37.23 28.83 -44.58
C GLY A 35 -38.33 28.52 -43.57
N GLY A 36 -38.68 27.24 -43.39
CA GLY A 36 -39.78 26.82 -42.51
C GLY A 36 -41.13 27.44 -42.88
N GLU A 37 -42.02 27.56 -41.88
CA GLU A 37 -43.42 27.98 -42.00
C GLU A 37 -43.62 29.43 -42.51
N ASP A 38 -42.57 30.28 -42.40
CA ASP A 38 -42.59 31.72 -42.76
C ASP A 38 -42.01 32.01 -44.16
N GLY A 39 -41.47 31.01 -44.87
CA GLY A 39 -41.62 30.90 -46.32
C GLY A 39 -40.63 31.62 -47.27
N TYR A 40 -39.33 31.71 -46.97
CA TYR A 40 -38.35 32.03 -48.02
C TYR A 40 -37.13 31.11 -48.00
N THR A 41 -36.89 30.42 -49.12
CA THR A 41 -35.64 29.69 -49.35
C THR A 41 -34.47 30.66 -49.37
N GLU A 42 -33.50 30.45 -48.49
CA GLU A 42 -32.32 31.29 -48.37
C GLU A 42 -31.06 30.57 -48.84
N LYS A 43 -30.08 31.36 -49.28
CA LYS A 43 -28.74 30.86 -49.61
C LYS A 43 -27.97 30.63 -48.30
N GLY A 44 -27.63 29.38 -48.02
CA GLY A 44 -26.97 28.94 -46.80
C GLY A 44 -25.82 27.97 -47.06
N VAL A 45 -25.66 27.04 -46.13
CA VAL A 45 -24.64 25.98 -46.15
C VAL A 45 -25.27 24.65 -45.78
N SER A 46 -24.62 23.52 -46.10
CA SER A 46 -24.95 22.22 -45.51
C SER A 46 -23.77 21.65 -44.74
N LEU A 47 -24.11 20.94 -43.67
CA LEU A 47 -23.21 20.16 -42.83
C LEU A 47 -23.66 18.70 -42.87
N THR A 48 -22.79 17.79 -43.28
CA THR A 48 -23.11 16.36 -43.34
C THR A 48 -22.11 15.56 -42.53
N GLU A 49 -22.61 14.82 -41.54
CA GLU A 49 -21.89 13.81 -40.78
C GLU A 49 -22.49 12.44 -41.12
N THR A 50 -21.65 11.49 -41.53
CA THR A 50 -22.08 10.14 -41.93
C THR A 50 -21.78 9.07 -40.88
N SER A 51 -21.07 9.45 -39.81
CA SER A 51 -20.77 8.61 -38.67
C SER A 51 -21.70 8.92 -37.50
N ARG A 52 -21.75 8.00 -36.54
CA ARG A 52 -22.55 8.16 -35.32
C ARG A 52 -22.15 9.42 -34.55
N VAL A 53 -23.15 10.21 -34.17
CA VAL A 53 -23.02 11.39 -33.30
C VAL A 53 -23.67 11.07 -31.96
N ASP A 54 -22.88 10.89 -30.90
CA ASP A 54 -23.41 10.63 -29.56
C ASP A 54 -23.92 11.92 -28.91
N ILE A 55 -24.90 11.81 -28.01
CA ILE A 55 -25.38 12.91 -27.16
C ILE A 55 -24.21 13.70 -26.52
N ASN A 56 -24.36 15.02 -26.36
CA ASN A 56 -23.34 15.98 -25.93
C ASN A 56 -22.15 16.17 -26.87
N SER A 57 -22.10 15.49 -28.02
CA SER A 57 -21.12 15.82 -29.06
C SER A 57 -21.40 17.21 -29.61
N ALA A 58 -20.35 18.01 -29.82
CA ALA A 58 -20.53 19.40 -30.17
C ALA A 58 -19.65 19.84 -31.35
N MET A 59 -20.08 20.94 -31.98
CA MET A 59 -19.34 21.62 -33.03
C MET A 59 -19.53 23.12 -32.97
N ARG A 60 -18.55 23.86 -33.51
CA ARG A 60 -18.60 25.33 -33.58
C ARG A 60 -18.33 25.82 -35.00
N LEU A 61 -19.10 26.82 -35.42
CA LEU A 61 -18.91 27.55 -36.67
C LEU A 61 -18.53 28.99 -36.38
N ASP A 62 -17.46 29.44 -37.02
CA ASP A 62 -16.99 30.82 -36.90
C ASP A 62 -17.39 31.59 -38.16
N SER A 63 -18.33 32.52 -38.07
CA SER A 63 -18.81 33.27 -39.24
C SER A 63 -18.31 34.72 -39.18
N LYS A 64 -17.47 35.15 -40.13
CA LYS A 64 -16.98 36.54 -40.16
C LYS A 64 -18.15 37.51 -40.24
N SER A 65 -18.14 38.53 -39.40
CA SER A 65 -19.21 39.54 -39.34
C SER A 65 -18.66 40.93 -39.13
N SER A 66 -19.07 41.87 -40.00
CA SER A 66 -18.82 43.31 -39.80
C SER A 66 -19.77 43.93 -38.76
N VAL A 67 -20.81 43.20 -38.35
CA VAL A 67 -21.85 43.67 -37.42
C VAL A 67 -21.41 43.46 -35.96
N MET A 68 -20.60 42.43 -35.68
CA MET A 68 -20.08 42.05 -34.34
C MET A 68 -18.90 42.94 -33.88
N ASP A 69 -19.06 44.27 -33.97
CA ASP A 69 -18.00 45.26 -33.81
C ASP A 69 -17.76 45.75 -32.37
N ALA A 70 -18.74 45.52 -31.49
CA ALA A 70 -18.74 45.87 -30.07
C ALA A 70 -19.59 44.88 -29.26
N GLN A 71 -19.61 45.03 -27.94
CA GLN A 71 -20.58 44.33 -27.11
C GLN A 71 -22.00 44.91 -27.34
N GLY A 72 -23.03 44.07 -27.31
CA GLY A 72 -24.42 44.52 -27.40
C GLY A 72 -25.41 43.38 -27.65
N VAL A 73 -26.70 43.74 -27.78
CA VAL A 73 -27.77 42.80 -28.10
C VAL A 73 -27.90 42.65 -29.62
N TYR A 74 -27.81 41.42 -30.08
CA TYR A 74 -27.92 41.03 -31.48
C TYR A 74 -29.15 40.16 -31.70
N GLU A 75 -29.81 40.34 -32.82
CA GLU A 75 -30.92 39.51 -33.27
C GLU A 75 -30.45 38.64 -34.44
N PHE A 76 -30.75 37.35 -34.37
CA PHE A 76 -30.42 36.34 -35.36
C PHE A 76 -31.70 35.72 -35.90
N VAL A 77 -31.71 35.46 -37.21
CA VAL A 77 -32.68 34.59 -37.86
C VAL A 77 -31.92 33.41 -38.41
N TYR A 78 -32.27 32.21 -37.97
CA TYR A 78 -31.77 30.96 -38.51
C TYR A 78 -32.90 30.21 -39.20
N ASN A 79 -32.63 29.66 -40.39
CA ASN A 79 -33.45 28.61 -40.97
C ASN A 79 -32.63 27.32 -40.98
N PHE A 80 -33.22 26.23 -40.51
CA PHE A 80 -32.63 24.90 -40.52
C PHE A 80 -33.49 23.96 -41.35
N GLU A 81 -32.86 23.07 -42.10
CA GLU A 81 -33.53 22.04 -42.90
C GLU A 81 -32.81 20.71 -42.73
N ASN A 82 -33.57 19.62 -42.54
CA ASN A 82 -33.02 18.28 -42.57
C ASN A 82 -32.94 17.78 -44.01
N LEU A 83 -31.76 17.88 -44.61
CA LEU A 83 -31.45 17.42 -45.97
C LEU A 83 -31.15 15.90 -46.02
N GLY A 84 -31.23 15.22 -44.89
CA GLY A 84 -30.89 13.81 -44.73
C GLY A 84 -32.11 12.89 -44.74
N ASN A 85 -31.84 11.61 -44.43
CA ASN A 85 -32.87 10.57 -44.33
C ASN A 85 -33.11 10.10 -42.89
N THR A 86 -32.46 10.74 -41.91
CA THR A 86 -32.60 10.43 -40.48
C THR A 86 -32.93 11.69 -39.68
N PRO A 87 -33.66 11.58 -38.56
CA PRO A 87 -33.96 12.73 -37.71
C PRO A 87 -32.70 13.44 -37.20
N ILE A 88 -32.78 14.76 -37.03
CA ILE A 88 -31.75 15.61 -36.44
C ILE A 88 -32.21 16.05 -35.06
N TYR A 89 -31.30 15.99 -34.08
CA TYR A 89 -31.53 16.42 -32.71
C TYR A 89 -30.34 17.27 -32.23
N LEU A 90 -30.43 18.59 -32.42
CA LEU A 90 -29.36 19.53 -32.09
C LEU A 90 -29.88 20.71 -31.29
N ASP A 91 -29.14 21.07 -30.24
CA ASP A 91 -29.27 22.35 -29.57
C ASP A 91 -28.31 23.38 -30.17
N GLY A 92 -28.86 24.46 -30.70
CA GLY A 92 -28.12 25.58 -31.26
C GLY A 92 -28.01 26.76 -30.30
N TYR A 93 -26.80 27.32 -30.18
CA TYR A 93 -26.49 28.49 -29.36
C TYR A 93 -25.65 29.51 -30.13
N GLN A 94 -25.78 30.77 -29.74
CA GLN A 94 -24.88 31.83 -30.16
C GLN A 94 -24.03 32.27 -28.96
N ILE A 95 -22.71 32.14 -29.08
CA ILE A 95 -21.75 32.41 -27.99
C ILE A 95 -20.85 33.60 -28.31
N SER A 96 -20.25 34.20 -27.28
CA SER A 96 -19.30 35.31 -27.41
C SER A 96 -17.86 34.84 -27.57
N ALA A 97 -17.49 33.71 -26.98
CA ALA A 97 -16.13 33.19 -27.05
C ALA A 97 -16.06 31.68 -26.75
N SER A 98 -14.99 31.03 -27.17
CA SER A 98 -14.74 29.61 -26.86
C SER A 98 -14.61 29.31 -25.36
N ALA A 99 -14.32 30.32 -24.53
CA ALA A 99 -14.28 30.17 -23.08
C ALA A 99 -15.63 29.76 -22.46
N GLU A 100 -16.74 29.86 -23.20
CA GLU A 100 -18.08 29.48 -22.72
C GLU A 100 -18.33 27.97 -22.73
N TYR A 101 -17.62 27.19 -23.57
CA TYR A 101 -17.80 25.73 -23.67
C TYR A 101 -16.54 24.91 -23.30
N LYS A 102 -15.36 25.55 -23.23
CA LYS A 102 -14.09 24.87 -22.91
C LYS A 102 -14.05 24.40 -21.45
N GLY A 103 -14.56 23.19 -21.21
CA GLY A 103 -14.68 22.59 -19.88
C GLY A 103 -15.75 23.27 -19.01
N LYS A 104 -16.71 23.95 -19.63
CA LYS A 104 -17.77 24.72 -18.99
C LYS A 104 -19.08 24.58 -19.77
N TYR A 105 -20.18 24.94 -19.13
CA TYR A 105 -21.53 24.94 -19.68
C TYR A 105 -22.12 26.37 -19.68
N ASP A 106 -21.28 27.41 -19.78
CA ASP A 106 -21.74 28.80 -19.72
C ASP A 106 -22.64 29.15 -20.92
N TYR A 107 -22.51 28.41 -22.03
CA TYR A 107 -23.39 28.55 -23.20
C TYR A 107 -24.86 28.20 -22.92
N GLU A 108 -25.16 27.37 -21.90
CA GLU A 108 -26.54 27.03 -21.53
C GLU A 108 -27.30 28.21 -20.90
N LYS A 109 -26.60 29.29 -20.54
CA LYS A 109 -27.21 30.56 -20.10
C LYS A 109 -27.76 31.38 -21.26
N ARG A 110 -27.53 30.95 -22.51
CA ARG A 110 -28.00 31.60 -23.74
C ARG A 110 -29.39 31.09 -24.11
N TYR A 111 -30.06 31.80 -25.02
CA TYR A 111 -31.25 31.26 -25.69
C TYR A 111 -30.87 30.00 -26.47
N ARG A 112 -31.67 28.94 -26.31
CA ARG A 112 -31.47 27.65 -26.94
C ARG A 112 -32.40 27.50 -28.14
N MET A 113 -31.83 27.17 -29.29
CA MET A 113 -32.57 26.76 -30.48
C MET A 113 -32.68 25.24 -30.50
N ASP A 114 -33.89 24.73 -30.30
CA ASP A 114 -34.19 23.29 -30.25
C ASP A 114 -34.49 22.76 -31.66
N ILE A 115 -33.44 22.26 -32.31
CA ILE A 115 -33.41 21.82 -33.71
C ILE A 115 -33.68 20.31 -33.77
N ASP A 116 -34.92 19.98 -33.47
CA ASP A 116 -35.52 18.67 -33.69
C ASP A 116 -36.24 18.67 -35.06
N LEU A 117 -35.70 17.93 -36.04
CA LEU A 117 -36.18 17.91 -37.42
C LEU A 117 -36.28 16.48 -37.97
N GLU A 118 -37.47 16.07 -38.39
CA GLU A 118 -37.67 14.86 -39.19
C GLU A 118 -37.09 15.02 -40.61
N PRO A 119 -36.81 13.92 -41.35
CA PRO A 119 -36.31 14.01 -42.73
C PRO A 119 -37.16 14.91 -43.64
N GLY A 120 -36.53 15.92 -44.25
CA GLY A 120 -37.19 16.91 -45.11
C GLY A 120 -37.92 18.04 -44.37
N GLU A 121 -37.91 18.07 -43.04
CA GLU A 121 -38.50 19.15 -42.25
C GLU A 121 -37.58 20.37 -42.21
N SER A 122 -38.17 21.56 -42.15
CA SER A 122 -37.46 22.82 -41.94
C SER A 122 -38.11 23.66 -40.84
N LYS A 123 -37.30 24.44 -40.12
CA LYS A 123 -37.71 25.25 -38.97
C LYS A 123 -36.94 26.55 -38.89
N THR A 124 -37.63 27.60 -38.47
CA THR A 124 -37.08 28.96 -38.37
C THR A 124 -37.03 29.42 -36.92
N PHE A 125 -35.89 30.01 -36.54
CA PHE A 125 -35.66 30.58 -35.23
C PHE A 125 -35.33 32.06 -35.34
N LEU A 126 -36.12 32.88 -34.65
CA LEU A 126 -35.76 34.25 -34.32
C LEU A 126 -35.22 34.26 -32.88
N ALA A 127 -34.01 34.77 -32.67
CA ALA A 127 -33.36 34.75 -31.36
C ALA A 127 -32.63 36.06 -31.05
N GLN A 128 -32.55 36.44 -29.77
CA GLN A 128 -31.74 37.57 -29.31
C GLN A 128 -30.67 37.13 -28.31
N TYR A 129 -29.47 37.69 -28.44
CA TYR A 129 -28.33 37.39 -27.59
C TYR A 129 -27.55 38.65 -27.21
N ASP A 130 -27.20 38.82 -25.94
CA ASP A 130 -26.23 39.83 -25.49
C ASP A 130 -24.81 39.28 -25.62
N LEU A 131 -24.07 39.72 -26.65
CA LEU A 131 -22.79 39.14 -27.03
C LEU A 131 -21.65 40.15 -26.88
N GLY A 132 -20.47 39.64 -26.49
CA GLY A 132 -19.23 40.40 -26.45
C GLY A 132 -18.64 40.65 -27.86
N LYS A 133 -17.68 41.58 -27.93
CA LYS A 133 -16.94 41.88 -29.17
C LYS A 133 -16.06 40.70 -29.59
N ASN A 134 -16.31 40.14 -30.78
CA ASN A 134 -15.50 39.03 -31.33
C ASN A 134 -15.09 39.22 -32.81
N GLY A 135 -15.82 40.02 -33.61
CA GLY A 135 -15.61 40.13 -35.06
C GLY A 135 -16.08 38.90 -35.87
N ASN A 136 -16.41 37.80 -35.19
CA ASN A 136 -17.12 36.65 -35.74
C ASN A 136 -18.43 36.42 -34.96
N ALA A 137 -19.46 35.93 -35.64
CA ALA A 137 -20.60 35.26 -35.01
C ALA A 137 -20.25 33.76 -34.85
N LEU A 138 -20.20 33.30 -33.60
CA LEU A 138 -19.88 31.92 -33.23
C LEU A 138 -21.15 31.10 -32.95
N THR A 139 -21.60 30.29 -33.92
CA THR A 139 -22.69 29.34 -33.69
C THR A 139 -22.12 28.06 -33.09
N TYR A 140 -22.72 27.59 -32.00
CA TYR A 140 -22.31 26.38 -31.28
C TYR A 140 -23.48 25.40 -31.26
N PHE A 141 -23.24 24.17 -31.73
CA PHE A 141 -24.24 23.10 -31.71
C PHE A 141 -23.81 22.01 -30.75
N VAL A 142 -24.78 21.46 -30.02
CA VAL A 142 -24.62 20.29 -29.16
C VAL A 142 -25.67 19.26 -29.57
N ALA A 143 -25.30 18.00 -29.70
CA ALA A 143 -26.26 16.91 -29.94
C ALA A 143 -27.10 16.69 -28.67
N ASP A 144 -28.41 16.92 -28.78
CA ASP A 144 -29.36 16.68 -27.70
C ASP A 144 -29.69 15.18 -27.57
N LYS A 145 -29.68 14.45 -28.69
CA LYS A 145 -29.85 12.98 -28.72
C LYS A 145 -28.81 12.33 -29.62
N THR A 146 -28.56 11.05 -29.41
CA THR A 146 -27.66 10.28 -30.27
C THR A 146 -28.27 10.05 -31.65
N MET A 147 -27.55 10.50 -32.68
CA MET A 147 -27.88 10.28 -34.09
C MET A 147 -27.01 9.14 -34.64
N LYS A 148 -27.57 7.91 -34.67
CA LYS A 148 -26.83 6.67 -35.02
C LYS A 148 -26.16 6.70 -36.39
N GLU A 149 -26.83 7.28 -37.38
CA GLU A 149 -26.38 7.31 -38.78
C GLU A 149 -25.79 8.67 -39.18
N GLY A 150 -25.58 9.55 -38.19
CA GLY A 150 -25.16 10.93 -38.41
C GLY A 150 -26.33 11.84 -38.78
N PHE A 151 -26.03 12.96 -39.46
CA PHE A 151 -27.02 13.97 -39.83
C PHE A 151 -26.63 14.68 -41.14
N SER A 152 -27.61 15.33 -41.78
CA SER A 152 -27.37 16.26 -42.88
C SER A 152 -28.21 17.52 -42.69
N LEU A 153 -27.59 18.57 -42.15
CA LEU A 153 -28.23 19.83 -41.78
C LEU A 153 -27.97 20.89 -42.84
N GLY A 154 -29.02 21.41 -43.46
CA GLY A 154 -29.02 22.71 -44.14
C GLY A 154 -29.19 23.83 -43.12
N MET A 155 -28.40 24.91 -43.23
CA MET A 155 -28.61 26.09 -42.40
C MET A 155 -28.39 27.40 -43.19
N SER A 156 -29.24 28.38 -42.94
CA SER A 156 -29.02 29.78 -43.31
C SER A 156 -29.08 30.66 -42.06
N MET A 157 -28.43 31.83 -42.13
CA MET A 157 -28.31 32.73 -40.99
C MET A 157 -28.27 34.17 -41.48
N SER A 158 -29.12 35.01 -40.92
CA SER A 158 -29.01 36.47 -40.99
C SER A 158 -28.94 37.05 -39.59
N MET A 159 -28.32 38.23 -39.45
CA MET A 159 -28.16 38.88 -38.16
C MET A 159 -28.18 40.40 -38.27
N LYS A 160 -28.58 41.07 -37.18
CA LYS A 160 -28.43 42.52 -37.01
C LYS A 160 -28.05 42.86 -35.58
N LYS A 161 -27.37 44.00 -35.42
CA LYS A 161 -27.22 44.64 -34.11
C LYS A 161 -28.48 45.44 -33.80
N THR A 162 -28.94 45.38 -32.56
CA THR A 162 -30.13 46.11 -32.12
C THR A 162 -29.74 47.34 -31.29
N ASP A 163 -30.69 48.25 -31.09
CA ASP A 163 -30.55 49.37 -30.13
C ASP A 163 -30.95 48.97 -28.70
N LEU A 164 -31.21 47.68 -28.44
CA LEU A 164 -31.60 47.16 -27.13
C LEU A 164 -30.39 47.07 -26.19
N THR A 165 -30.63 47.35 -24.91
CA THR A 165 -29.62 47.21 -23.84
C THR A 165 -29.72 45.88 -23.09
N THR A 166 -30.82 45.15 -23.25
CA THR A 166 -31.07 43.84 -22.63
C THR A 166 -31.86 42.95 -23.61
N VAL A 167 -31.64 41.64 -23.54
CA VAL A 167 -32.38 40.63 -24.31
C VAL A 167 -33.84 40.58 -23.85
N ASP A 168 -34.79 40.44 -24.79
CA ASP A 168 -36.21 40.22 -24.44
C ASP A 168 -36.35 38.93 -23.60
N PRO A 169 -37.05 38.96 -22.45
CA PRO A 169 -37.22 37.80 -21.57
C PRO A 169 -37.72 36.52 -22.25
N LYS A 170 -38.44 36.62 -23.39
CA LYS A 170 -38.87 35.43 -24.15
C LYS A 170 -37.69 34.65 -24.77
N TYR A 171 -36.52 35.28 -24.88
CA TYR A 171 -35.26 34.66 -25.30
C TYR A 171 -34.33 34.36 -24.10
N ALA A 172 -34.87 34.23 -22.89
CA ALA A 172 -34.11 33.71 -21.77
C ALA A 172 -33.72 32.24 -22.00
N SER A 173 -32.69 31.77 -21.29
CA SER A 173 -32.34 30.35 -21.28
C SER A 173 -33.51 29.51 -20.77
N SER A 174 -33.80 28.42 -21.45
CA SER A 174 -34.73 27.37 -21.01
C SER A 174 -33.95 26.15 -20.52
N THR A 175 -34.43 25.51 -19.45
CA THR A 175 -33.93 24.21 -19.01
C THR A 175 -34.84 23.10 -19.57
N GLU A 176 -34.27 22.06 -20.14
CA GLU A 176 -35.00 20.84 -20.50
C GLU A 176 -34.81 19.75 -19.46
N GLU A 177 -35.75 18.80 -19.44
CA GLU A 177 -35.58 17.60 -18.65
C GLU A 177 -34.41 16.77 -19.19
N ALA A 178 -33.53 16.35 -18.29
CA ALA A 178 -32.42 15.48 -18.64
C ALA A 178 -32.92 14.17 -19.28
N ILE A 179 -32.40 13.84 -20.45
CA ILE A 179 -32.63 12.54 -21.08
C ILE A 179 -31.96 11.46 -20.22
N MET A 180 -32.71 10.40 -19.92
CA MET A 180 -32.24 9.30 -19.09
C MET A 180 -31.87 8.09 -19.95
N GLY A 181 -30.65 7.60 -19.77
CA GLY A 181 -30.21 6.30 -20.26
C GLY A 181 -30.30 5.21 -19.20
N LYS A 182 -30.09 3.96 -19.61
CA LYS A 182 -30.24 2.80 -18.73
C LYS A 182 -28.96 1.97 -18.62
N VAL A 183 -28.47 1.81 -17.40
CA VAL A 183 -27.29 1.03 -17.05
C VAL A 183 -27.67 0.01 -15.98
N LYS A 184 -27.66 -1.28 -16.32
CA LYS A 184 -27.94 -2.40 -15.41
C LYS A 184 -26.69 -3.00 -14.82
N LEU A 185 -26.84 -3.73 -13.72
CA LEU A 185 -25.77 -4.54 -13.13
C LEU A 185 -25.92 -6.03 -13.48
N SER A 186 -24.82 -6.68 -13.80
CA SER A 186 -24.68 -8.14 -13.80
C SER A 186 -23.67 -8.52 -12.73
N LEU A 187 -24.17 -9.06 -11.62
CA LEU A 187 -23.36 -9.33 -10.44
C LEU A 187 -23.03 -10.82 -10.36
N PRO A 188 -21.75 -11.19 -10.15
CA PRO A 188 -21.39 -12.56 -9.86
C PRO A 188 -21.87 -12.97 -8.46
N GLU A 189 -21.86 -14.28 -8.20
CA GLU A 189 -22.14 -14.81 -6.86
C GLU A 189 -21.21 -14.17 -5.81
N GLY A 190 -21.78 -13.81 -4.65
CA GLY A 190 -21.05 -13.16 -3.56
C GLY A 190 -20.93 -11.64 -3.67
N ILE A 191 -21.45 -11.01 -4.74
CA ILE A 191 -21.57 -9.55 -4.84
C ILE A 191 -23.05 -9.16 -4.77
N GLN A 192 -23.37 -8.22 -3.88
CA GLN A 192 -24.68 -7.58 -3.81
C GLN A 192 -24.51 -6.07 -3.86
N VAL A 193 -25.42 -5.39 -4.55
CA VAL A 193 -25.44 -3.93 -4.64
C VAL A 193 -26.82 -3.43 -4.20
N SER A 194 -26.84 -2.47 -3.29
CA SER A 194 -28.06 -1.84 -2.78
C SER A 194 -28.26 -0.42 -3.34
N ASN A 195 -29.51 -0.03 -3.59
CA ASN A 195 -29.91 1.32 -4.00
C ASN A 195 -29.14 1.87 -5.23
N TYR A 196 -28.81 1.02 -6.20
CA TYR A 196 -28.18 1.46 -7.45
C TYR A 196 -29.20 2.08 -8.41
N ALA A 197 -28.90 3.28 -8.90
CA ALA A 197 -29.73 3.97 -9.87
C ALA A 197 -29.44 3.45 -11.28
N GLU A 198 -30.32 2.58 -11.80
CA GLU A 198 -30.18 2.05 -13.17
C GLU A 198 -30.48 3.11 -14.24
N ASN A 199 -31.37 4.05 -13.95
CA ASN A 199 -31.62 5.19 -14.83
C ASN A 199 -30.62 6.30 -14.48
N GLN A 200 -29.77 6.65 -15.44
CA GLN A 200 -28.73 7.66 -15.29
C GLN A 200 -28.86 8.70 -16.40
N THR A 201 -28.43 9.94 -16.15
CA THR A 201 -28.49 11.00 -17.16
C THR A 201 -27.59 10.67 -18.34
N ALA A 202 -28.16 10.64 -19.54
CA ALA A 202 -27.43 10.39 -20.78
C ALA A 202 -26.36 11.46 -21.03
N GLY A 203 -25.25 11.06 -21.66
CA GLY A 203 -24.12 11.93 -21.93
C GLY A 203 -23.26 12.30 -20.70
N GLN A 204 -23.62 11.82 -19.49
CA GLN A 204 -22.75 11.88 -18.31
C GLN A 204 -21.91 10.59 -18.18
N PRO A 205 -20.75 10.62 -17.50
CA PRO A 205 -19.99 9.40 -17.21
C PRO A 205 -20.86 8.38 -16.47
N ILE A 206 -20.73 7.10 -16.81
CA ILE A 206 -21.46 6.02 -16.15
C ILE A 206 -21.11 6.02 -14.66
N ALA A 207 -22.12 6.20 -13.81
CA ALA A 207 -21.98 6.07 -12.37
C ALA A 207 -21.87 4.59 -12.01
N ILE A 208 -20.76 4.20 -11.39
CA ILE A 208 -20.56 2.86 -10.85
C ILE A 208 -21.03 2.80 -9.38
N PRO A 209 -21.41 1.62 -8.86
CA PRO A 209 -21.73 1.46 -7.44
C PRO A 209 -20.59 1.95 -6.52
N SER A 210 -20.95 2.74 -5.52
CA SER A 210 -20.03 3.19 -4.47
C SER A 210 -19.70 2.06 -3.49
N THR A 211 -18.60 2.20 -2.73
CA THR A 211 -18.18 1.20 -1.74
C THR A 211 -19.28 0.90 -0.71
N ASP A 212 -20.04 1.91 -0.27
CA ASP A 212 -21.13 1.75 0.71
C ASP A 212 -22.34 1.00 0.15
N GLN A 213 -22.50 0.97 -1.18
CA GLN A 213 -23.58 0.23 -1.83
C GLN A 213 -23.23 -1.24 -2.03
N ILE A 214 -21.95 -1.62 -1.96
CA ILE A 214 -21.45 -2.95 -2.31
C ILE A 214 -21.26 -3.81 -1.05
N VAL A 215 -21.89 -4.97 -1.02
CA VAL A 215 -21.53 -6.07 -0.12
C VAL A 215 -20.78 -7.12 -0.93
N ASN A 216 -19.53 -7.41 -0.53
CA ASN A 216 -18.66 -8.35 -1.21
C ASN A 216 -18.21 -9.47 -0.25
N THR A 217 -18.70 -10.68 -0.48
CA THR A 217 -18.35 -11.89 0.29
C THR A 217 -17.43 -12.85 -0.47
N THR A 218 -16.94 -12.45 -1.64
CA THR A 218 -16.11 -13.32 -2.50
C THR A 218 -14.68 -13.50 -1.97
N GLY A 219 -14.25 -12.65 -1.04
CA GLY A 219 -12.85 -12.54 -0.60
C GLY A 219 -11.91 -11.92 -1.65
N LYS A 220 -12.42 -11.50 -2.81
CA LYS A 220 -11.66 -10.85 -3.88
C LYS A 220 -11.89 -9.34 -3.87
N GLU A 221 -10.84 -8.56 -4.07
CA GLU A 221 -10.95 -7.11 -4.24
C GLU A 221 -11.49 -6.76 -5.64
N ILE A 222 -12.44 -5.83 -5.73
CA ILE A 222 -12.95 -5.33 -7.01
C ILE A 222 -11.95 -4.32 -7.58
N ALA A 223 -11.45 -4.58 -8.79
CA ALA A 223 -10.52 -3.70 -9.49
C ALA A 223 -11.23 -2.66 -10.37
N GLY A 224 -12.47 -2.92 -10.79
CA GLY A 224 -13.24 -1.98 -11.60
C GLY A 224 -14.48 -2.61 -12.22
N TRP A 225 -15.03 -1.95 -13.24
CA TRP A 225 -16.25 -2.37 -13.94
C TRP A 225 -16.06 -2.37 -15.46
N TYR A 226 -16.81 -3.20 -16.15
CA TYR A 226 -16.80 -3.27 -17.61
C TYR A 226 -18.22 -3.47 -18.15
N ILE A 227 -18.47 -3.00 -19.37
CA ILE A 227 -19.71 -3.19 -20.10
C ILE A 227 -19.66 -4.56 -20.78
N LEU A 228 -20.71 -5.36 -20.56
CA LEU A 228 -20.94 -6.63 -21.25
C LEU A 228 -21.32 -6.37 -22.70
N GLY A 229 -20.71 -7.12 -23.60
CA GLY A 229 -20.95 -7.05 -25.04
C GLY A 229 -20.05 -8.04 -25.79
N GLU A 230 -20.11 -8.03 -27.12
CA GLU A 230 -19.25 -8.89 -27.96
C GLU A 230 -17.75 -8.61 -27.78
N SER A 231 -17.42 -7.37 -27.42
CA SER A 231 -16.09 -6.94 -26.98
C SER A 231 -16.23 -6.21 -25.65
N ILE A 232 -15.35 -6.55 -24.71
CA ILE A 232 -15.35 -5.95 -23.37
C ILE A 232 -14.88 -4.50 -23.47
N ARG A 233 -15.64 -3.58 -22.87
CA ARG A 233 -15.27 -2.16 -22.75
C ARG A 233 -15.20 -1.79 -21.28
N TYR A 234 -14.03 -1.41 -20.79
CA TYR A 234 -13.89 -0.95 -19.40
C TYR A 234 -14.63 0.36 -19.18
N VAL A 235 -15.30 0.46 -18.03
CA VAL A 235 -15.95 1.70 -17.61
C VAL A 235 -14.88 2.61 -17.02
N THR A 236 -14.68 3.76 -17.67
CA THR A 236 -13.73 4.80 -17.25
C THR A 236 -14.46 6.13 -17.11
N SER A 237 -13.77 7.18 -16.67
CA SER A 237 -14.33 8.53 -16.66
C SER A 237 -14.72 9.07 -18.05
N SER A 238 -14.26 8.42 -19.12
CA SER A 238 -14.59 8.73 -20.52
C SER A 238 -15.68 7.82 -21.10
N THR A 239 -16.30 6.97 -20.29
CA THR A 239 -17.39 6.09 -20.71
C THR A 239 -18.72 6.71 -20.30
N PHE A 240 -19.48 7.18 -21.28
CA PHE A 240 -20.72 7.93 -21.07
C PHE A 240 -21.97 7.04 -21.15
N VAL A 241 -23.02 7.46 -20.45
CA VAL A 241 -24.36 6.86 -20.52
C VAL A 241 -24.97 7.17 -21.89
N SER A 242 -25.54 6.16 -22.54
CA SER A 242 -26.23 6.32 -23.81
C SER A 242 -27.73 6.56 -23.60
N ASP A 243 -28.31 7.46 -24.39
CA ASP A 243 -29.76 7.71 -24.47
C ASP A 243 -30.51 6.65 -25.28
N ILE A 244 -29.81 5.89 -26.11
CA ILE A 244 -30.40 4.92 -27.06
C ILE A 244 -29.98 3.47 -26.82
N GLU A 245 -28.94 3.23 -26.01
CA GLU A 245 -28.42 1.89 -25.71
C GLU A 245 -28.58 1.58 -24.23
N GLU A 246 -29.08 0.39 -23.93
CA GLU A 246 -29.03 -0.16 -22.58
C GLU A 246 -27.65 -0.83 -22.37
N TYR A 247 -26.91 -0.38 -21.35
CA TYR A 247 -25.68 -1.04 -20.96
C TYR A 247 -25.92 -1.98 -19.79
N THR A 248 -25.24 -3.13 -19.77
CA THR A 248 -25.12 -3.96 -18.57
C THR A 248 -23.66 -3.98 -18.16
N ILE A 249 -23.35 -3.55 -16.94
CA ILE A 249 -22.00 -3.55 -16.40
C ILE A 249 -21.80 -4.67 -15.38
N ALA A 250 -20.59 -5.21 -15.33
CA ALA A 250 -20.18 -6.23 -14.37
C ALA A 250 -18.84 -5.85 -13.72
N PRO A 251 -18.58 -6.25 -12.46
CA PRO A 251 -17.31 -5.99 -11.81
C PRO A 251 -16.23 -6.96 -12.32
N TYR A 252 -14.98 -6.51 -12.30
CA TYR A 252 -13.81 -7.37 -12.40
C TYR A 252 -12.93 -7.22 -11.18
N PHE A 253 -12.11 -8.24 -10.91
CA PHE A 253 -11.39 -8.37 -9.66
C PHE A 253 -9.88 -8.19 -9.85
N VAL A 254 -9.21 -7.74 -8.79
CA VAL A 254 -7.75 -7.79 -8.69
C VAL A 254 -7.31 -9.23 -8.81
N ASN A 255 -6.25 -9.48 -9.58
CA ASN A 255 -5.74 -10.82 -9.78
C ASN A 255 -5.14 -11.36 -8.47
N PRO A 256 -5.66 -12.47 -7.90
CA PRO A 256 -5.20 -12.97 -6.60
C PRO A 256 -3.79 -13.56 -6.64
N TYR A 257 -3.24 -13.79 -7.84
CA TYR A 257 -1.92 -14.38 -8.04
C TYR A 257 -0.77 -13.35 -8.11
N GLY A 258 -1.08 -12.05 -8.08
CA GLY A 258 -0.08 -10.98 -7.97
C GLY A 258 -0.35 -9.79 -8.88
N GLU A 259 0.71 -9.12 -9.32
CA GLU A 259 0.67 -8.02 -10.29
C GLU A 259 0.04 -8.51 -11.60
N GLU A 260 -1.06 -7.88 -12.02
CA GLU A 260 -1.74 -8.15 -13.29
C GLU A 260 -0.84 -7.80 -14.48
N ILE A 261 -0.80 -8.69 -15.47
CA ILE A 261 -0.08 -8.48 -16.72
C ILE A 261 -1.10 -8.58 -17.86
N ILE A 262 -1.20 -7.53 -18.68
CA ILE A 262 -2.06 -7.60 -19.87
C ILE A 262 -1.29 -8.28 -20.99
N ALA A 263 -1.74 -9.49 -21.34
CA ALA A 263 -1.12 -10.32 -22.36
C ALA A 263 -0.92 -9.56 -23.67
N GLY A 264 0.30 -9.58 -24.21
CA GLY A 264 0.63 -9.03 -25.53
C GLY A 264 0.70 -7.51 -25.65
N THR A 265 0.72 -6.73 -24.56
CA THR A 265 0.61 -5.25 -24.61
C THR A 265 1.93 -4.46 -24.58
N ASN A 266 2.92 -4.80 -25.41
CA ASN A 266 4.17 -4.03 -25.44
C ASN A 266 4.05 -2.70 -26.23
N SER A 267 5.15 -1.93 -26.28
CA SER A 267 5.21 -0.66 -27.02
C SER A 267 5.08 -0.77 -28.55
N ASN A 268 5.17 -1.99 -29.11
CA ASN A 268 5.27 -2.24 -30.54
C ASN A 268 4.01 -2.91 -31.13
N GLY A 269 3.03 -3.30 -30.32
CA GLY A 269 1.76 -3.85 -30.79
C GLY A 269 1.03 -4.69 -29.74
N THR A 270 -0.24 -5.03 -30.02
CA THR A 270 -1.08 -5.89 -29.16
C THR A 270 -1.25 -7.32 -29.68
N LEU A 271 -0.58 -7.66 -30.79
CA LEU A 271 -0.75 -8.93 -31.47
C LEU A 271 0.44 -9.87 -31.20
N PRO A 272 0.23 -11.19 -31.17
CA PRO A 272 1.33 -12.14 -31.06
C PRO A 272 2.26 -12.07 -32.27
N ASP A 273 3.56 -12.23 -32.02
CA ASP A 273 4.55 -12.42 -33.08
C ASP A 273 4.53 -13.90 -33.51
N TYR A 274 4.32 -14.17 -34.80
CA TYR A 274 4.64 -15.50 -35.32
C TYR A 274 6.16 -15.64 -35.40
N MET A 275 6.68 -16.76 -34.89
CA MET A 275 8.12 -16.97 -34.78
C MET A 275 8.61 -18.14 -35.63
N GLY A 276 7.73 -18.79 -36.40
CA GLY A 276 8.08 -19.93 -37.26
C GLY A 276 7.66 -21.29 -36.71
N HIS A 277 8.35 -22.33 -37.15
CA HIS A 277 8.08 -23.73 -36.84
C HIS A 277 9.34 -24.45 -36.35
N THR A 278 9.22 -25.35 -35.37
CA THR A 278 10.33 -26.18 -34.90
C THR A 278 10.47 -27.45 -35.74
N LEU A 279 11.60 -27.64 -36.40
CA LEU A 279 11.91 -28.84 -37.19
C LEU A 279 12.13 -30.08 -36.29
N GLU A 280 12.12 -31.28 -36.88
CA GLU A 280 12.28 -32.56 -36.15
C GLU A 280 13.61 -32.66 -35.37
N ASP A 281 14.64 -31.92 -35.80
CA ASP A 281 15.95 -31.86 -35.14
C ASP A 281 16.04 -30.79 -34.04
N GLY A 282 14.92 -30.09 -33.75
CA GLY A 282 14.84 -29.04 -32.74
C GLY A 282 15.31 -27.66 -33.21
N THR A 283 15.71 -27.51 -34.48
CA THR A 283 16.06 -26.21 -35.07
C THR A 283 14.82 -25.42 -35.48
N LEU A 284 14.98 -24.10 -35.63
CA LEU A 284 13.87 -23.18 -35.91
C LEU A 284 13.88 -22.78 -37.38
N ASP A 285 12.75 -22.99 -38.05
CA ASP A 285 12.48 -22.51 -39.41
C ASP A 285 11.63 -21.24 -39.32
N GLU A 286 12.27 -20.08 -39.53
CA GLU A 286 11.62 -18.77 -39.54
C GLU A 286 10.89 -18.58 -40.87
N GLY A 287 9.64 -19.04 -40.96
CA GLY A 287 8.82 -18.87 -42.15
C GLY A 287 8.12 -17.50 -42.24
N ASP A 288 8.01 -16.96 -43.46
CA ASP A 288 7.33 -15.69 -43.83
C ASP A 288 5.78 -15.77 -43.78
N ALA A 289 5.19 -16.55 -42.88
CA ALA A 289 3.73 -16.63 -42.79
C ALA A 289 3.16 -15.42 -42.03
N GLU A 290 2.45 -14.53 -42.73
CA GLU A 290 1.60 -13.52 -42.10
C GLU A 290 0.43 -14.22 -41.36
N MET A 291 0.64 -14.57 -40.09
CA MET A 291 -0.45 -15.01 -39.23
C MET A 291 -1.31 -13.82 -38.83
N ASN A 292 -2.55 -13.80 -39.33
CA ASN A 292 -3.53 -12.78 -39.02
C ASN A 292 -4.19 -13.04 -37.65
N PHE A 293 -3.47 -12.75 -36.57
CA PHE A 293 -4.09 -12.69 -35.25
C PHE A 293 -5.02 -11.50 -35.12
N LYS A 294 -6.15 -11.72 -34.47
CA LYS A 294 -7.02 -10.67 -33.94
C LYS A 294 -6.96 -10.72 -32.43
N SER A 295 -7.00 -9.55 -31.79
CA SER A 295 -7.10 -9.44 -30.34
C SER A 295 -8.27 -8.57 -29.93
N LYS A 296 -8.87 -8.89 -28.78
CA LYS A 296 -9.87 -8.05 -28.12
C LYS A 296 -9.81 -8.23 -26.59
N ASP A 297 -10.32 -7.28 -25.84
CA ASP A 297 -10.47 -7.42 -24.39
C ASP A 297 -11.47 -8.53 -24.05
N ALA A 298 -11.13 -9.29 -23.02
CA ALA A 298 -11.88 -10.45 -22.56
C ALA A 298 -11.86 -10.56 -21.04
N MET A 299 -12.65 -11.50 -20.52
CA MET A 299 -12.76 -11.80 -19.10
C MET A 299 -12.73 -13.30 -18.87
N ILE A 300 -11.93 -13.78 -17.90
CA ILE A 300 -11.92 -15.17 -17.44
C ILE A 300 -12.23 -15.16 -15.94
N ASN A 301 -13.37 -15.73 -15.53
CA ASN A 301 -13.76 -15.83 -14.11
C ASN A 301 -13.65 -14.50 -13.33
N GLY A 302 -14.00 -13.39 -13.97
CA GLY A 302 -13.91 -12.04 -13.40
C GLY A 302 -12.50 -11.43 -13.37
N LEU A 303 -11.50 -12.10 -13.96
CA LEU A 303 -10.15 -11.58 -14.16
C LEU A 303 -10.00 -10.96 -15.55
N ARG A 304 -9.24 -9.87 -15.62
CA ARG A 304 -8.93 -9.20 -16.87
C ARG A 304 -8.11 -10.12 -17.78
N ALA A 305 -8.54 -10.26 -19.03
CA ALA A 305 -7.89 -11.12 -20.00
C ALA A 305 -7.83 -10.45 -21.38
N LYS A 306 -7.02 -11.03 -22.27
CA LYS A 306 -7.10 -10.76 -23.72
C LYS A 306 -7.50 -12.02 -24.45
N ASN A 307 -8.42 -11.88 -25.40
CA ASN A 307 -8.72 -12.91 -26.37
C ASN A 307 -7.77 -12.77 -27.56
N PHE A 308 -7.17 -13.88 -27.97
CA PHE A 308 -6.41 -13.99 -29.21
C PHE A 308 -7.07 -15.01 -30.10
N SER A 309 -7.38 -14.62 -31.33
CA SER A 309 -8.00 -15.50 -32.31
C SER A 309 -7.28 -15.47 -33.66
N SER A 310 -7.24 -16.61 -34.33
CA SER A 310 -6.66 -16.75 -35.67
C SER A 310 -7.39 -17.85 -36.43
N SER A 311 -7.73 -17.59 -37.69
CA SER A 311 -8.27 -18.61 -38.59
C SER A 311 -7.19 -19.47 -39.25
N TYR A 312 -5.92 -19.21 -38.96
CA TYR A 312 -4.80 -19.99 -39.47
C TYR A 312 -4.84 -21.43 -38.92
N SER A 313 -4.43 -22.40 -39.75
CA SER A 313 -4.26 -23.80 -39.36
C SER A 313 -2.84 -24.02 -38.88
N PHE A 314 -2.65 -23.98 -37.57
CA PHE A 314 -1.35 -24.23 -36.95
C PHE A 314 -0.98 -25.70 -37.07
N LYS A 315 0.24 -25.97 -37.54
CA LYS A 315 0.84 -27.29 -37.53
C LYS A 315 1.46 -27.58 -36.17
N LYS A 316 1.59 -28.87 -35.85
CA LYS A 316 2.44 -29.31 -34.74
C LYS A 316 3.84 -28.72 -34.91
N GLY A 317 4.38 -28.07 -33.88
CA GLY A 317 5.69 -27.42 -33.91
C GLY A 317 5.65 -25.93 -34.25
N ASP A 318 4.53 -25.39 -34.76
CA ASP A 318 4.36 -23.94 -34.94
C ASP A 318 4.43 -23.23 -33.60
N TYR A 319 5.02 -22.04 -33.55
CA TYR A 319 5.03 -21.26 -32.34
C TYR A 319 4.88 -19.77 -32.55
N PHE A 320 4.24 -19.13 -31.58
CA PHE A 320 4.05 -17.69 -31.53
C PHE A 320 4.45 -17.16 -30.15
N ARG A 321 4.74 -15.87 -30.07
CA ARG A 321 5.20 -15.21 -28.84
C ARG A 321 4.33 -14.02 -28.50
N LEU A 322 4.03 -13.89 -27.21
CA LEU A 322 3.46 -12.71 -26.60
C LEU A 322 4.56 -11.91 -25.92
N LEU A 323 4.62 -10.61 -26.22
CA LEU A 323 5.39 -9.64 -25.43
C LEU A 323 4.42 -8.82 -24.60
N SER A 324 4.48 -8.99 -23.28
CA SER A 324 3.61 -8.28 -22.36
C SER A 324 4.41 -7.23 -21.59
N ALA A 325 3.94 -5.98 -21.57
CA ALA A 325 4.59 -4.90 -20.82
C ALA A 325 4.52 -5.19 -19.32
N SER A 326 5.65 -5.57 -18.72
CA SER A 326 5.77 -5.81 -17.28
C SER A 326 7.24 -5.94 -16.91
N LYS A 327 7.68 -5.20 -15.88
CA LYS A 327 9.10 -5.13 -15.51
C LYS A 327 9.52 -6.33 -14.69
N VAL A 328 10.63 -6.96 -15.04
CA VAL A 328 11.28 -8.01 -14.24
C VAL A 328 12.69 -7.61 -13.89
N THR A 329 13.10 -7.87 -12.65
CA THR A 329 14.43 -7.49 -12.13
C THR A 329 15.43 -8.62 -12.18
N LYS A 330 16.70 -8.28 -12.41
CA LYS A 330 17.81 -9.23 -12.48
C LYS A 330 17.97 -10.00 -11.17
N ALA A 331 18.28 -11.29 -11.28
CA ALA A 331 18.53 -12.24 -10.20
C ALA A 331 17.33 -12.50 -9.26
N THR A 332 16.15 -11.98 -9.59
CA THR A 332 14.93 -12.13 -8.79
C THR A 332 14.16 -13.38 -9.24
N LYS A 333 13.62 -14.13 -8.27
CA LYS A 333 12.68 -15.22 -8.55
C LYS A 333 11.27 -14.67 -8.64
N TYR A 334 10.55 -15.06 -9.68
CA TYR A 334 9.14 -14.76 -9.85
C TYR A 334 8.35 -16.04 -10.05
N LYS A 335 7.08 -15.96 -9.67
CA LYS A 335 6.06 -16.95 -9.97
C LYS A 335 5.07 -16.31 -10.92
N PHE A 336 4.91 -16.89 -12.10
CA PHE A 336 3.95 -16.43 -13.10
C PHE A 336 2.75 -17.35 -13.11
N HIS A 337 1.57 -16.75 -13.17
CA HIS A 337 0.30 -17.44 -13.25
C HIS A 337 -0.42 -17.09 -14.55
N TYR A 338 -1.03 -18.10 -15.17
CA TYR A 338 -1.83 -17.99 -16.37
C TYR A 338 -3.17 -18.65 -16.15
N SER A 339 -4.25 -17.98 -16.54
CA SER A 339 -5.55 -18.60 -16.73
C SER A 339 -5.89 -18.57 -18.22
N PHE A 340 -6.19 -19.73 -18.78
CA PHE A 340 -6.55 -19.90 -20.19
C PHE A 340 -8.01 -20.28 -20.32
N ARG A 341 -8.71 -19.76 -21.33
CA ARG A 341 -10.01 -20.29 -21.77
C ARG A 341 -9.99 -20.55 -23.26
N ASN A 342 -10.27 -21.79 -23.66
CA ASN A 342 -10.41 -22.13 -25.07
C ASN A 342 -11.84 -21.83 -25.54
N ASN A 343 -12.04 -20.78 -26.34
CA ASN A 343 -13.34 -20.44 -26.89
C ASN A 343 -13.62 -21.12 -28.24
N ALA A 344 -12.67 -21.86 -28.82
CA ALA A 344 -12.89 -22.63 -30.03
C ALA A 344 -13.78 -23.85 -29.77
N GLU A 345 -14.25 -24.46 -30.87
CA GLU A 345 -15.06 -25.69 -30.85
C GLU A 345 -14.20 -26.96 -30.85
N THR A 346 -12.88 -26.81 -31.00
CA THR A 346 -11.89 -27.90 -31.00
C THR A 346 -10.90 -27.75 -29.84
N SER A 347 -10.32 -28.85 -29.40
CA SER A 347 -9.27 -28.82 -28.39
C SER A 347 -8.00 -28.15 -28.93
N VAL A 348 -7.23 -27.53 -28.04
CA VAL A 348 -5.92 -26.95 -28.36
C VAL A 348 -4.87 -27.49 -27.40
N SER A 349 -3.68 -27.81 -27.90
CA SER A 349 -2.56 -28.29 -27.09
C SER A 349 -1.26 -27.58 -27.48
N PHE A 350 -0.54 -27.06 -26.49
CA PHE A 350 0.71 -26.33 -26.68
C PHE A 350 1.66 -26.50 -25.48
N ASN A 351 2.96 -26.37 -25.74
CA ASN A 351 3.96 -26.08 -24.73
C ASN A 351 3.94 -24.58 -24.44
N LEU A 352 3.73 -24.22 -23.18
CA LEU A 352 3.79 -22.86 -22.68
C LEU A 352 5.19 -22.61 -22.11
N TYR A 353 5.90 -21.64 -22.67
CA TYR A 353 7.22 -21.25 -22.20
C TYR A 353 7.20 -19.84 -21.64
N GLN A 354 7.97 -19.63 -20.57
CA GLN A 354 8.44 -18.32 -20.17
C GLN A 354 9.92 -18.21 -20.48
N VAL A 355 10.28 -17.29 -21.37
CA VAL A 355 11.65 -17.14 -21.87
C VAL A 355 12.28 -15.83 -21.36
N GLN A 356 13.60 -15.81 -21.28
CA GLN A 356 14.38 -14.65 -20.81
C GLN A 356 14.73 -13.67 -21.95
N GLY A 357 14.67 -14.11 -23.20
CA GLY A 357 15.00 -13.32 -24.38
C GLY A 357 14.72 -14.04 -25.69
N GLY A 358 14.19 -13.32 -26.68
CA GLY A 358 13.99 -13.84 -28.03
C GLY A 358 13.04 -15.04 -28.06
N ILE A 359 13.55 -16.18 -28.56
CA ILE A 359 12.89 -17.48 -28.69
C ILE A 359 13.70 -18.59 -28.02
N LYS A 360 14.54 -18.22 -27.04
CA LYS A 360 15.44 -19.15 -26.37
C LYS A 360 14.69 -20.00 -25.35
N ILE A 361 14.35 -21.22 -25.75
CA ILE A 361 13.49 -22.14 -24.97
C ILE A 361 14.25 -23.17 -24.11
N SER A 362 15.59 -23.18 -24.16
CA SER A 362 16.37 -24.14 -23.36
C SER A 362 16.42 -23.74 -21.88
N SER A 363 16.49 -24.74 -20.99
CA SER A 363 16.64 -24.54 -19.55
C SER A 363 17.97 -23.86 -19.19
N GLU A 364 19.03 -24.09 -19.98
CA GLU A 364 20.34 -23.43 -19.85
C GLU A 364 20.25 -21.91 -20.05
N GLU A 365 19.38 -21.47 -20.96
CA GLU A 365 19.05 -20.06 -21.20
C GLU A 365 18.02 -19.53 -20.17
N GLY A 366 17.66 -20.33 -19.17
CA GLY A 366 16.79 -19.96 -18.07
C GLY A 366 15.30 -19.95 -18.41
N ALA A 367 14.89 -20.62 -19.49
CA ALA A 367 13.48 -20.80 -19.83
C ALA A 367 12.83 -21.91 -18.98
N VAL A 368 11.53 -21.77 -18.72
CA VAL A 368 10.70 -22.79 -18.06
C VAL A 368 9.52 -23.14 -18.95
N LYS A 369 9.06 -24.40 -18.88
CA LYS A 369 8.03 -24.98 -19.75
C LYS A 369 6.96 -25.67 -18.93
N GLU A 370 5.70 -25.52 -19.35
CA GLU A 370 4.58 -26.38 -18.96
C GLU A 370 3.81 -26.87 -20.19
N GLU A 371 3.21 -28.05 -20.09
CA GLU A 371 2.38 -28.60 -21.18
C GLU A 371 0.91 -28.32 -20.91
N VAL A 372 0.23 -27.71 -21.87
CA VAL A 372 -1.15 -27.25 -21.72
C VAL A 372 -2.03 -27.90 -22.77
N THR A 373 -3.14 -28.50 -22.34
CA THR A 373 -4.18 -29.00 -23.24
C THR A 373 -5.54 -28.54 -22.73
N LEU A 374 -6.31 -27.85 -23.57
CA LEU A 374 -7.64 -27.35 -23.24
C LEU A 374 -8.68 -27.93 -24.19
N ALA A 375 -9.70 -28.58 -23.63
CA ALA A 375 -10.92 -28.93 -24.36
C ALA A 375 -11.73 -27.66 -24.73
N PRO A 376 -12.69 -27.75 -25.67
CA PRO A 376 -13.59 -26.65 -25.98
C PRO A 376 -14.27 -26.08 -24.73
N LYS A 377 -14.30 -24.75 -24.63
CA LYS A 377 -14.85 -23.95 -23.50
C LYS A 377 -14.20 -24.18 -22.13
N GLN A 378 -13.16 -25.01 -22.04
CA GLN A 378 -12.48 -25.29 -20.78
C GLN A 378 -11.68 -24.07 -20.31
N VAL A 379 -11.68 -23.84 -18.99
CA VAL A 379 -10.73 -22.96 -18.31
C VAL A 379 -9.66 -23.80 -17.62
N LEU A 380 -8.39 -23.44 -17.79
CA LEU A 380 -7.26 -24.10 -17.14
C LEU A 380 -6.30 -23.06 -16.57
N GLU A 381 -5.82 -23.29 -15.35
CA GLU A 381 -4.84 -22.46 -14.67
C GLU A 381 -3.48 -23.15 -14.63
N VAL A 382 -2.41 -22.40 -14.88
CA VAL A 382 -1.02 -22.89 -14.94
C VAL A 382 -0.12 -21.91 -14.19
N GLU A 383 0.84 -22.42 -13.44
CA GLU A 383 1.80 -21.60 -12.69
C GLU A 383 3.22 -22.16 -12.84
N PHE A 384 4.22 -21.29 -12.98
CA PHE A 384 5.62 -21.69 -12.98
C PHE A 384 6.52 -20.68 -12.25
N GLU A 385 7.61 -21.18 -11.67
CA GLU A 385 8.66 -20.39 -11.05
C GLU A 385 9.81 -20.18 -12.04
N ILE A 386 10.32 -18.95 -12.11
CA ILE A 386 11.47 -18.60 -12.95
C ILE A 386 12.41 -17.65 -12.21
N LYS A 387 13.72 -17.91 -12.27
CA LYS A 387 14.74 -16.98 -11.81
C LYS A 387 15.20 -16.12 -12.98
N ILE A 388 14.96 -14.81 -12.88
CA ILE A 388 15.28 -13.85 -13.94
C ILE A 388 16.79 -13.64 -14.00
N GLN A 389 17.40 -13.89 -15.16
CA GLN A 389 18.86 -13.78 -15.32
C GLN A 389 19.29 -12.35 -15.66
N ASN A 390 18.47 -11.63 -16.43
CA ASN A 390 18.70 -10.25 -16.84
C ASN A 390 17.41 -9.45 -16.71
N ALA A 391 17.50 -8.20 -16.27
CA ALA A 391 16.33 -7.34 -16.15
C ALA A 391 15.72 -7.05 -17.54
N ASN A 392 14.40 -6.96 -17.60
CA ASN A 392 13.68 -6.64 -18.83
C ASN A 392 12.42 -5.82 -18.51
N SER A 393 12.01 -4.94 -19.42
CA SER A 393 10.76 -4.18 -19.29
C SER A 393 9.54 -4.93 -19.81
N ASN A 394 9.76 -6.09 -20.45
CA ASN A 394 8.72 -6.97 -20.97
C ASN A 394 8.90 -8.39 -20.42
N VAL A 395 7.78 -9.09 -20.33
CA VAL A 395 7.68 -10.53 -20.07
C VAL A 395 7.36 -11.21 -21.40
N MET A 396 8.09 -12.27 -21.75
CA MET A 396 7.95 -12.98 -23.03
C MET A 396 7.42 -14.39 -22.82
N THR A 397 6.21 -14.64 -23.33
CA THR A 397 5.54 -15.94 -23.24
C THR A 397 5.49 -16.57 -24.63
N LEU A 398 5.94 -17.80 -24.79
CA LEU A 398 5.98 -18.49 -26.08
C LEU A 398 5.07 -19.72 -26.04
N PHE A 399 4.31 -19.90 -27.12
CA PHE A 399 3.33 -20.97 -27.28
C PHE A 399 3.78 -21.82 -28.45
N GLN A 400 4.15 -23.06 -28.20
CA GLN A 400 4.54 -24.01 -29.25
C GLN A 400 3.49 -25.10 -29.36
N MET A 401 2.84 -25.18 -30.50
CA MET A 401 1.74 -26.11 -30.76
C MET A 401 2.23 -27.56 -30.67
N LYS A 402 1.56 -28.37 -29.86
CA LYS A 402 1.90 -29.78 -29.70
C LYS A 402 1.23 -30.66 -30.75
N GLU A 403 0.09 -30.22 -31.24
CA GLU A 403 -0.72 -30.89 -32.26
C GLU A 403 -1.29 -29.85 -33.21
N GLU A 404 -1.78 -30.29 -34.37
CA GLU A 404 -2.44 -29.41 -35.34
C GLU A 404 -3.68 -28.75 -34.71
N SER A 405 -3.87 -27.45 -34.97
CA SER A 405 -5.02 -26.69 -34.48
C SER A 405 -5.53 -25.73 -35.55
N ILE A 406 -6.84 -25.82 -35.81
CA ILE A 406 -7.52 -24.95 -36.76
C ILE A 406 -8.44 -24.01 -35.97
N GLY A 407 -8.32 -22.71 -36.18
CA GLY A 407 -9.24 -21.73 -35.59
C GLY A 407 -8.96 -21.43 -34.12
N LEU A 408 -7.70 -21.15 -33.76
CA LEU A 408 -7.30 -20.76 -32.41
C LEU A 408 -8.19 -19.62 -31.91
N ASN A 409 -8.73 -19.76 -30.71
CA ASN A 409 -9.52 -18.73 -30.04
C ASN A 409 -9.32 -18.88 -28.52
N LEU A 410 -8.35 -18.15 -27.96
CA LEU A 410 -7.83 -18.37 -26.62
C LEU A 410 -7.91 -17.07 -25.82
N ASP A 411 -8.60 -17.11 -24.68
CA ASP A 411 -8.46 -16.05 -23.68
C ASP A 411 -7.27 -16.35 -22.78
N ILE A 412 -6.53 -15.30 -22.42
CA ILE A 412 -5.35 -15.37 -21.58
C ILE A 412 -5.42 -14.26 -20.52
N ALA A 413 -5.49 -14.65 -19.25
CA ALA A 413 -5.24 -13.78 -18.09
C ALA A 413 -3.87 -14.11 -17.52
N MET A 414 -3.06 -13.09 -17.18
CA MET A 414 -1.71 -13.27 -16.68
C MET A 414 -1.49 -12.47 -15.40
N ALA A 415 -0.70 -13.03 -14.49
CA ALA A 415 -0.15 -12.31 -13.34
C ALA A 415 1.23 -12.82 -12.97
N LYS A 416 1.97 -12.01 -12.21
CA LYS A 416 3.23 -12.43 -11.59
C LYS A 416 3.31 -11.96 -10.14
N ARG A 417 4.10 -12.66 -9.35
CA ARG A 417 4.52 -12.21 -8.01
C ARG A 417 5.99 -12.51 -7.80
N GLN A 418 6.68 -11.61 -7.12
CA GLN A 418 8.04 -11.86 -6.67
C GLN A 418 8.04 -12.91 -5.55
N ILE A 419 8.94 -13.87 -5.62
CA ILE A 419 9.19 -14.81 -4.53
C ILE A 419 10.17 -14.13 -3.58
N VAL A 420 9.69 -13.77 -2.39
CA VAL A 420 10.51 -13.25 -1.29
C VAL A 420 10.83 -14.43 -0.37
N GLU A 421 12.10 -14.82 -0.28
CA GLU A 421 12.51 -15.84 0.69
C GLU A 421 12.39 -15.25 2.10
N VAL A 422 11.50 -15.82 2.90
CA VAL A 422 11.29 -15.41 4.29
C VAL A 422 12.48 -15.90 5.11
N VAL A 423 13.32 -14.98 5.57
CA VAL A 423 14.40 -15.31 6.51
C VAL A 423 13.79 -15.48 7.91
N LYS A 424 13.78 -16.74 8.38
CA LYS A 424 13.45 -17.08 9.76
C LYS A 424 14.72 -17.16 10.60
N SER A 425 14.63 -16.75 11.85
CA SER A 425 15.70 -16.86 12.84
C SER A 425 15.12 -17.32 14.17
N THR A 426 15.95 -17.91 15.03
CA THR A 426 15.51 -18.44 16.32
C THR A 426 15.63 -17.37 17.40
N LEU A 427 14.53 -17.14 18.12
CA LEU A 427 14.52 -16.44 19.39
C LEU A 427 14.51 -17.46 20.53
N SER A 428 15.46 -17.35 21.45
CA SER A 428 15.62 -18.26 22.60
C SER A 428 15.58 -17.51 23.93
N ILE A 429 15.02 -18.14 24.96
CA ILE A 429 15.03 -17.70 26.36
C ILE A 429 15.89 -18.69 27.16
N GLU A 430 16.87 -18.17 27.89
CA GLU A 430 17.79 -18.94 28.72
C GLU A 430 17.83 -18.44 30.17
N GLY A 431 18.50 -19.20 31.04
CA GLY A 431 18.86 -18.78 32.40
C GLY A 431 17.85 -19.20 33.45
N ALA A 432 16.55 -18.87 33.30
CA ALA A 432 15.54 -19.14 34.32
C ALA A 432 14.66 -20.36 34.02
N SER A 433 14.71 -21.37 34.88
CA SER A 433 13.74 -22.47 34.85
C SER A 433 12.34 -21.93 35.17
N GLY A 434 11.39 -22.04 34.22
CA GLY A 434 10.01 -21.60 34.40
C GLY A 434 9.59 -20.35 33.60
N VAL A 435 10.47 -19.81 32.73
CA VAL A 435 10.07 -18.81 31.73
C VAL A 435 10.12 -19.46 30.34
N THR A 436 8.97 -19.48 29.66
CA THR A 436 8.80 -20.07 28.33
C THR A 436 7.95 -19.17 27.45
N PHE A 437 7.91 -19.43 26.16
CA PHE A 437 6.86 -18.91 25.30
C PHE A 437 5.53 -19.61 25.61
N GLU A 438 4.41 -19.04 25.17
CA GLU A 438 3.07 -19.59 25.42
C GLU A 438 2.89 -21.06 25.00
N ASN A 439 3.67 -21.51 24.00
CA ASN A 439 3.70 -22.91 23.54
C ASN A 439 4.46 -23.87 24.49
N GLY A 440 5.00 -23.36 25.60
CA GLY A 440 5.78 -24.11 26.58
C GLY A 440 7.24 -24.34 26.22
N GLN A 441 7.71 -23.84 25.06
CA GLN A 441 9.10 -23.98 24.63
C GLN A 441 9.95 -22.76 25.05
N THR A 442 11.27 -22.95 25.11
CA THR A 442 12.24 -21.88 25.35
C THR A 442 12.83 -21.32 24.05
N SER A 443 12.43 -21.83 22.89
CA SER A 443 12.86 -21.31 21.58
C SER A 443 11.70 -21.32 20.59
N VAL A 444 11.72 -20.38 19.64
CA VAL A 444 10.72 -20.22 18.59
C VAL A 444 11.37 -19.62 17.34
N GLU A 445 11.00 -20.11 16.16
CA GLU A 445 11.42 -19.52 14.88
C GLU A 445 10.46 -18.39 14.49
N LEU A 446 11.02 -17.23 14.20
CA LEU A 446 10.29 -16.02 13.84
C LEU A 446 10.82 -15.44 12.54
N GLU A 447 9.93 -14.83 11.77
CA GLU A 447 10.30 -14.06 10.59
C GLU A 447 10.92 -12.73 11.02
N THR A 448 11.89 -12.22 10.25
CA THR A 448 12.50 -10.91 10.51
C THR A 448 11.42 -9.82 10.63
N GLY A 449 11.48 -9.01 11.69
CA GLY A 449 10.51 -7.96 12.00
C GLY A 449 9.30 -8.44 12.82
N SER A 450 9.20 -9.74 13.15
CA SER A 450 8.14 -10.25 14.02
C SER A 450 8.31 -9.74 15.46
N LYS A 451 7.20 -9.43 16.13
CA LYS A 451 7.19 -9.12 17.57
C LYS A 451 7.53 -10.34 18.42
N MET A 452 7.98 -10.11 19.65
CA MET A 452 8.18 -11.18 20.62
C MET A 452 6.85 -11.88 20.92
N PRO A 453 6.78 -13.23 20.91
CA PRO A 453 5.60 -13.96 21.33
C PRO A 453 5.27 -13.73 22.81
N ALA A 454 4.03 -14.02 23.20
CA ALA A 454 3.63 -13.99 24.59
C ALA A 454 4.50 -14.91 25.46
N ILE A 455 4.81 -14.44 26.66
CA ILE A 455 5.68 -15.10 27.63
C ILE A 455 4.85 -15.69 28.75
N LYS A 456 5.09 -16.96 29.04
CA LYS A 456 4.60 -17.67 30.21
C LYS A 456 5.66 -17.64 31.30
N ASN A 457 5.27 -17.21 32.50
CA ASN A 457 6.16 -17.13 33.67
C ASN A 457 5.58 -17.90 34.85
N GLU A 458 6.20 -19.03 35.18
CA GLU A 458 5.83 -19.93 36.29
C GLU A 458 6.82 -19.87 37.45
N THR A 459 7.76 -18.91 37.44
CA THR A 459 8.79 -18.78 38.49
C THR A 459 8.24 -18.32 39.84
N GLY A 460 6.99 -17.82 39.88
CA GLY A 460 6.40 -17.15 41.04
C GLY A 460 7.01 -15.77 41.34
N ARG A 461 7.89 -15.25 40.47
CA ARG A 461 8.50 -13.92 40.58
C ARG A 461 7.95 -13.00 39.50
N THR A 462 7.79 -11.73 39.81
CA THR A 462 7.40 -10.73 38.80
C THR A 462 8.54 -10.54 37.80
N LEU A 463 8.31 -10.92 36.54
CA LEU A 463 9.23 -10.67 35.43
C LEU A 463 9.27 -9.17 35.12
N LEU A 464 10.46 -8.56 35.09
CA LEU A 464 10.61 -7.14 34.78
C LEU A 464 11.04 -6.90 33.32
N GLY A 465 11.68 -7.88 32.70
CA GLY A 465 12.08 -7.81 31.30
C GLY A 465 13.16 -8.82 30.96
N PHE A 466 13.85 -8.55 29.85
CA PHE A 466 14.91 -9.41 29.33
C PHE A 466 16.21 -8.64 29.17
N TYR A 467 17.32 -9.36 29.02
CA TYR A 467 18.60 -8.80 28.65
C TYR A 467 19.42 -9.77 27.80
N ASN A 468 20.38 -9.24 27.05
CA ASN A 468 21.38 -9.98 26.29
C ASN A 468 22.76 -9.31 26.48
N GLU A 469 23.74 -9.65 25.64
CA GLU A 469 25.08 -9.06 25.68
C GLU A 469 25.10 -7.55 25.38
N GLU A 470 24.09 -7.04 24.67
CA GLU A 470 23.97 -5.63 24.29
C GLU A 470 23.29 -4.78 25.38
N GLY A 471 22.56 -5.42 26.30
CA GLY A 471 21.92 -4.78 27.44
C GLY A 471 20.48 -5.24 27.65
N LYS A 472 19.67 -4.37 28.26
CA LYS A 472 18.25 -4.66 28.52
C LYS A 472 17.45 -4.61 27.23
N VAL A 473 16.54 -5.58 27.07
CA VAL A 473 15.63 -5.71 25.93
C VAL A 473 14.20 -5.56 26.43
N SER A 474 13.48 -4.60 25.86
CA SER A 474 12.03 -4.42 26.05
C SER A 474 11.29 -5.48 25.22
N ALA A 475 10.43 -6.27 25.85
CA ALA A 475 9.62 -7.25 25.14
C ALA A 475 8.59 -6.59 24.20
N GLU A 476 8.08 -5.42 24.59
CA GLU A 476 7.07 -4.66 23.83
C GLU A 476 7.65 -4.05 22.55
N ASP A 477 8.92 -3.62 22.61
CA ASP A 477 9.64 -2.98 21.49
C ASP A 477 10.48 -3.97 20.67
N PHE A 478 10.48 -5.26 21.05
CA PHE A 478 11.29 -6.26 20.37
C PHE A 478 10.76 -6.53 18.96
N LEU A 479 11.68 -6.48 17.99
CA LEU A 479 11.48 -6.95 16.63
C LEU A 479 12.59 -7.93 16.28
N MET A 480 12.22 -9.09 15.74
CA MET A 480 13.18 -10.15 15.42
C MET A 480 14.19 -9.68 14.35
N PRO A 481 15.52 -9.71 14.62
CA PRO A 481 16.52 -9.41 13.60
C PRO A 481 16.74 -10.61 12.65
N SER A 482 17.58 -10.42 11.64
CA SER A 482 17.91 -11.47 10.65
C SER A 482 18.95 -12.49 11.14
N ASN A 483 19.16 -12.58 12.46
CA ASN A 483 20.07 -13.51 13.12
C ASN A 483 19.44 -14.04 14.40
N ASN A 484 19.96 -15.15 14.91
CA ASN A 484 19.47 -15.74 16.15
C ASN A 484 19.71 -14.78 17.34
N VAL A 485 18.76 -14.78 18.28
CA VAL A 485 18.80 -13.96 19.49
C VAL A 485 18.55 -14.84 20.71
N THR A 486 19.41 -14.70 21.72
CA THR A 486 19.21 -15.33 23.04
C THR A 486 18.98 -14.24 24.07
N LEU A 487 17.89 -14.36 24.83
CA LEU A 487 17.49 -13.46 25.89
C LEU A 487 17.49 -14.16 27.25
N ARG A 488 17.81 -13.43 28.30
CA ARG A 488 17.71 -13.91 29.69
C ARG A 488 16.72 -13.04 30.46
N PRO A 489 15.77 -13.62 31.21
CA PRO A 489 14.83 -12.85 32.00
C PRO A 489 15.51 -12.29 33.26
N TYR A 490 15.02 -11.16 33.75
CA TYR A 490 15.35 -10.65 35.08
C TYR A 490 14.09 -10.21 35.81
N PHE A 491 14.13 -10.27 37.15
CA PHE A 491 12.95 -10.26 37.99
C PHE A 491 12.96 -9.12 39.00
N ALA A 492 11.77 -8.77 39.48
CA ALA A 492 11.61 -7.95 40.66
C ALA A 492 12.09 -8.74 41.88
N VAL A 493 12.51 -8.02 42.93
CA VAL A 493 12.88 -8.64 44.21
C VAL A 493 11.72 -9.52 44.75
N ARG A 494 12.04 -10.48 45.61
CA ARG A 494 11.06 -11.42 46.18
C ARG A 494 9.89 -10.66 46.82
N GLU A 495 8.67 -11.20 46.71
CA GLU A 495 7.49 -10.59 47.32
C GLU A 495 7.70 -10.31 48.82
N GLY A 496 7.35 -9.10 49.23
CA GLY A 496 7.54 -8.60 50.60
C GLY A 496 8.98 -8.16 50.94
N TYR A 497 9.92 -8.21 49.99
CA TYR A 497 11.25 -7.62 50.13
C TYR A 497 11.29 -6.26 49.45
N ALA A 498 12.03 -5.32 50.04
CA ALA A 498 12.38 -4.05 49.42
C ALA A 498 13.72 -4.18 48.71
N ARG A 499 13.81 -3.65 47.48
CA ARG A 499 15.09 -3.49 46.79
C ARG A 499 15.94 -2.44 47.52
N LEU A 500 17.21 -2.78 47.71
CA LEU A 500 18.21 -1.94 48.35
C LEU A 500 19.34 -1.66 47.37
N TRP A 501 19.69 -0.39 47.21
CA TRP A 501 20.76 0.02 46.31
C TRP A 501 22.05 0.26 47.09
N LEU A 502 22.96 -0.71 47.03
CA LEU A 502 24.18 -0.72 47.84
C LEU A 502 24.96 0.60 47.74
N GLY A 503 25.13 1.31 48.87
CA GLY A 503 25.91 2.55 48.96
C GLY A 503 25.12 3.86 48.80
N ASN A 504 23.85 3.81 48.38
CA ASN A 504 23.04 5.01 48.14
C ASN A 504 22.75 5.87 49.40
N GLY A 505 23.18 5.44 50.59
CA GLY A 505 23.10 6.22 51.81
C GLY A 505 24.12 7.35 51.94
N LYS A 506 25.10 7.42 51.03
CA LYS A 506 26.12 8.47 50.97
C LYS A 506 26.02 9.26 49.67
N ASN A 507 26.33 10.56 49.71
CA ASN A 507 26.21 11.47 48.56
C ASN A 507 26.84 10.99 47.25
N ASN A 508 27.88 10.16 47.30
CA ASN A 508 28.55 9.65 46.10
C ASN A 508 28.52 8.12 45.97
N GLY A 509 27.76 7.43 46.83
CA GLY A 509 27.73 5.96 46.80
C GLY A 509 29.00 5.25 47.27
N LEU A 510 30.03 6.02 47.65
CA LEU A 510 31.35 5.49 47.97
C LEU A 510 31.38 4.76 49.33
N PRO A 511 32.19 3.72 49.49
CA PRO A 511 32.36 3.06 50.78
C PRO A 511 32.86 4.01 51.87
N ASN A 512 32.76 3.54 53.12
CA ASN A 512 33.54 4.05 54.25
C ASN A 512 34.63 3.03 54.58
N ASN A 513 35.84 3.50 54.82
CA ASN A 513 36.93 2.67 55.30
C ASN A 513 36.66 2.20 56.72
N CYS A 514 36.98 0.94 57.00
CA CYS A 514 36.83 0.34 58.32
C CYS A 514 38.19 -0.11 58.91
N SER A 515 39.07 -0.66 58.08
CA SER A 515 40.44 -1.07 58.43
C SER A 515 41.30 -1.33 57.21
N GLY A 516 42.63 -1.42 57.42
CA GLY A 516 43.60 -1.81 56.39
C GLY A 516 44.21 -0.62 55.66
N SER A 517 44.56 -0.85 54.40
CA SER A 517 45.28 0.06 53.50
C SER A 517 44.37 1.09 52.78
N LEU A 518 43.05 0.94 52.88
CA LEU A 518 42.08 1.91 52.36
C LEU A 518 42.14 3.22 53.17
N SER A 519 41.76 4.36 52.56
CA SER A 519 41.85 5.69 53.20
C SER A 519 40.59 6.52 52.95
N ASP A 520 39.89 6.89 54.03
CA ASP A 520 38.64 7.69 53.94
C ASP A 520 38.84 9.03 53.22
N GLY A 521 39.98 9.69 53.46
CA GLY A 521 40.30 10.98 52.84
C GLY A 521 40.52 10.91 51.32
N ASN A 522 40.71 9.70 50.77
CA ASN A 522 40.99 9.45 49.36
C ASN A 522 40.08 8.37 48.75
N ILE A 523 38.95 8.06 49.38
CA ILE A 523 38.12 6.91 48.96
C ILE A 523 37.58 7.05 47.52
N SER A 524 37.40 8.28 47.03
CA SER A 524 37.04 8.57 45.64
C SER A 524 38.14 8.24 44.62
N ASN A 525 39.41 8.20 45.05
CA ASN A 525 40.53 7.74 44.24
C ASN A 525 40.67 6.21 44.27
N GLN A 526 40.00 5.54 45.20
CA GLN A 526 40.07 4.10 45.43
C GLN A 526 38.85 3.34 44.90
N PHE A 527 37.68 3.99 44.80
CA PHE A 527 36.44 3.39 44.29
C PHE A 527 35.79 4.28 43.22
N VAL A 528 34.96 3.65 42.39
CA VAL A 528 34.05 4.35 41.47
C VAL A 528 32.77 4.70 42.24
N ALA A 529 32.27 5.92 42.05
CA ALA A 529 31.03 6.38 42.67
C ALA A 529 29.83 5.59 42.13
N THR A 530 28.91 5.19 43.01
CA THR A 530 27.71 4.42 42.63
C THR A 530 26.42 5.23 42.72
N ALA A 531 26.45 6.44 43.29
CA ALA A 531 25.29 7.31 43.46
C ALA A 531 25.64 8.79 43.18
N LYS A 532 24.63 9.58 42.83
CA LYS A 532 24.75 11.04 42.58
C LYS A 532 24.36 11.91 43.80
N GLY A 533 23.79 11.28 44.81
CA GLY A 533 23.35 11.89 46.07
C GLY A 533 23.04 10.80 47.11
N SER A 534 22.74 11.20 48.34
CA SER A 534 22.19 10.29 49.34
C SER A 534 20.68 10.22 49.18
N GLY A 535 20.12 9.05 48.93
CA GLY A 535 18.68 8.88 48.81
C GLY A 535 18.27 7.48 48.36
N TYR A 536 17.04 7.11 48.66
CA TYR A 536 16.43 5.94 48.03
C TYR A 536 16.43 6.13 46.51
N ASP A 537 16.92 5.13 45.78
CA ASP A 537 17.05 5.16 44.30
C ASP A 537 17.99 6.24 43.71
N ALA A 538 18.90 6.82 44.52
CA ALA A 538 19.89 7.81 44.06
C ALA A 538 21.07 7.23 43.25
N THR A 539 21.00 5.94 42.90
CA THR A 539 22.02 5.18 42.16
C THR A 539 22.23 5.73 40.76
N LEU A 540 23.48 5.80 40.32
CA LEU A 540 23.81 6.16 38.94
C LEU A 540 23.35 5.06 37.99
N ASP A 541 22.59 5.42 36.95
CA ASP A 541 22.13 4.45 35.94
C ASP A 541 23.29 3.72 35.26
N SER A 542 24.44 4.39 35.07
CA SER A 542 25.66 3.78 34.51
C SER A 542 26.25 2.67 35.38
N MET A 543 25.84 2.58 36.65
CA MET A 543 26.29 1.57 37.60
C MET A 543 25.23 0.50 37.85
N LYS A 544 24.00 0.69 37.37
CA LYS A 544 22.94 -0.33 37.43
C LYS A 544 23.29 -1.46 36.48
N THR A 545 23.12 -2.69 36.95
CA THR A 545 23.38 -3.90 36.16
C THR A 545 22.42 -5.01 36.57
N ILE A 546 22.17 -5.97 35.68
CA ILE A 546 21.58 -7.24 36.07
C ILE A 546 22.65 -8.10 36.74
N VAL A 547 22.33 -8.78 37.84
CA VAL A 547 23.21 -9.64 38.61
C VAL A 547 22.63 -11.05 38.62
N LYS A 548 23.47 -12.03 38.29
CA LYS A 548 23.03 -13.42 38.19
C LYS A 548 22.55 -13.98 39.52
N GLY A 549 21.36 -14.59 39.50
CA GLY A 549 20.77 -15.28 40.63
C GLY A 549 20.77 -16.79 40.44
N GLU A 550 20.67 -17.53 41.54
CA GLU A 550 20.48 -18.98 41.47
C GLU A 550 19.14 -19.31 40.79
N ASN A 551 19.10 -20.42 40.04
CA ASN A 551 17.96 -20.83 39.20
C ASN A 551 17.55 -19.79 38.13
N GLY A 552 18.46 -18.88 37.76
CA GLY A 552 18.22 -17.81 36.79
C GLY A 552 17.30 -16.71 37.29
N LEU A 553 17.10 -16.59 38.60
CA LEU A 553 16.35 -15.51 39.21
C LEU A 553 17.22 -14.25 39.30
N ASP A 554 17.66 -13.77 38.14
CA ASP A 554 18.53 -12.60 38.02
C ASP A 554 17.81 -11.33 38.47
N GLU A 555 18.52 -10.43 39.15
CA GLU A 555 17.94 -9.20 39.69
C GLU A 555 18.76 -7.98 39.30
N GLU A 556 18.12 -6.82 39.27
CA GLU A 556 18.82 -5.56 39.10
C GLU A 556 19.55 -5.16 40.39
N GLY A 557 20.82 -4.80 40.25
CA GLY A 557 21.72 -4.39 41.32
C GLY A 557 22.73 -3.36 40.83
N ILE A 558 23.88 -3.28 41.51
CA ILE A 558 24.94 -2.33 41.19
C ILE A 558 26.27 -3.01 40.89
N LEU A 559 27.10 -2.37 40.08
CA LEU A 559 28.49 -2.76 39.90
C LEU A 559 29.39 -1.99 40.87
N LEU A 560 29.96 -2.69 41.86
CA LEU A 560 30.94 -2.12 42.78
C LEU A 560 32.36 -2.29 42.21
N GLN A 561 33.02 -1.16 41.95
CA GLN A 561 34.35 -1.16 41.32
C GLN A 561 35.39 -0.45 42.18
N SER A 562 36.53 -1.11 42.41
CA SER A 562 37.71 -0.46 42.98
C SER A 562 38.74 -0.11 41.89
N LYS A 563 39.41 1.01 42.09
CA LYS A 563 40.51 1.52 41.26
C LYS A 563 41.87 0.99 41.74
N VAL A 564 41.91 0.49 42.96
CA VAL A 564 43.07 -0.07 43.66
C VAL A 564 42.80 -1.51 44.05
N ASP A 565 43.86 -2.27 44.30
CA ASP A 565 43.75 -3.60 44.87
C ASP A 565 43.14 -3.55 46.28
N ILE A 566 42.23 -4.46 46.59
CA ILE A 566 41.80 -4.71 47.97
C ILE A 566 42.70 -5.81 48.53
N LYS A 567 43.45 -5.47 49.58
CA LYS A 567 44.41 -6.37 50.22
C LYS A 567 43.76 -7.17 51.33
N THR A 568 44.36 -8.30 51.67
CA THR A 568 43.97 -9.09 52.84
C THR A 568 43.86 -8.20 54.08
N ASP A 569 42.81 -8.40 54.87
CA ASP A 569 42.41 -7.58 56.03
C ASP A 569 41.91 -6.15 55.76
N ASP A 570 41.94 -5.67 54.51
CA ASP A 570 41.22 -4.45 54.15
C ASP A 570 39.73 -4.64 54.40
N ALA A 571 39.11 -3.62 55.00
CA ALA A 571 37.69 -3.65 55.25
C ALA A 571 37.04 -2.31 54.93
N PHE A 572 35.84 -2.41 54.38
CA PHE A 572 35.00 -1.27 54.04
C PHE A 572 33.54 -1.59 54.32
N ARG A 573 32.72 -0.55 54.45
CA ARG A 573 31.27 -0.71 54.55
C ARG A 573 30.55 0.16 53.53
N MET A 574 29.36 -0.29 53.15
CA MET A 574 28.43 0.40 52.28
C MET A 574 27.20 0.82 53.10
N ASP A 575 26.88 2.11 53.03
CA ASP A 575 25.71 2.66 53.70
C ASP A 575 24.54 2.67 52.71
N THR A 576 23.43 1.98 53.01
CA THR A 576 22.27 1.86 52.10
C THR A 576 21.01 2.41 52.76
N ILE A 577 20.34 3.38 52.14
CA ILE A 577 19.03 3.86 52.58
C ILE A 577 17.98 2.81 52.21
N ALA A 578 17.26 2.35 53.23
CA ALA A 578 16.37 1.21 53.10
C ALA A 578 14.88 1.56 52.99
N SER A 579 14.54 2.85 52.92
CA SER A 579 13.17 3.32 52.69
C SER A 579 13.15 4.65 51.94
N SER A 580 12.21 4.78 51.00
CA SER A 580 11.90 6.04 50.31
C SER A 580 11.21 7.07 51.20
N THR A 581 10.57 6.65 52.29
CA THR A 581 9.83 7.52 53.22
C THR A 581 10.64 7.96 54.44
N GLY A 582 11.91 7.58 54.52
CA GLY A 582 12.82 7.99 55.61
C GLY A 582 12.51 7.36 56.98
N GLY A 583 11.69 6.30 57.02
CA GLY A 583 11.34 5.58 58.26
C GLY A 583 12.49 4.74 58.81
N LYS A 584 12.46 4.48 60.13
CA LYS A 584 13.36 3.52 60.79
C LYS A 584 12.89 2.10 60.46
N VAL A 585 13.50 1.49 59.45
CA VAL A 585 13.13 0.13 58.99
C VAL A 585 13.92 -0.97 59.67
N VAL A 586 15.15 -0.68 60.14
CA VAL A 586 15.89 -1.64 60.97
C VAL A 586 15.47 -1.47 62.42
N THR A 587 14.77 -2.46 62.97
CA THR A 587 14.35 -2.51 64.38
C THR A 587 15.22 -3.45 65.21
N LEU A 588 15.47 -3.10 66.47
CA LEU A 588 16.21 -3.96 67.39
C LEU A 588 15.38 -5.15 67.86
N ASN A 589 16.05 -6.26 68.16
CA ASN A 589 15.50 -7.49 68.73
C ASN A 589 14.40 -8.15 67.88
N LYS A 590 14.36 -7.85 66.58
CA LYS A 590 13.53 -8.55 65.59
C LYS A 590 14.42 -9.14 64.51
N GLU A 591 13.99 -10.27 63.97
CA GLU A 591 14.67 -10.95 62.87
C GLU A 591 14.32 -10.25 61.54
N HIS A 592 15.34 -9.77 60.84
CA HIS A 592 15.20 -9.26 59.47
C HIS A 592 15.71 -10.30 58.50
N SER A 593 15.27 -10.27 57.24
CA SER A 593 15.82 -11.13 56.19
C SER A 593 16.52 -10.29 55.13
N TYR A 594 17.73 -10.70 54.74
CA TYR A 594 18.48 -10.09 53.65
C TYR A 594 18.84 -11.14 52.62
N VAL A 595 18.64 -10.80 51.35
CA VAL A 595 19.03 -11.62 50.21
C VAL A 595 20.03 -10.82 49.38
N TYR A 596 21.19 -11.44 49.13
CA TYR A 596 22.26 -10.90 48.31
C TYR A 596 22.49 -11.81 47.12
N LEU A 597 22.60 -11.23 45.93
CA LEU A 597 23.13 -11.89 44.75
C LEU A 597 24.48 -11.24 44.47
N PHE A 598 25.52 -12.06 44.37
CA PHE A 598 26.88 -11.63 44.04
C PHE A 598 27.32 -12.25 42.74
N GLU A 599 27.92 -11.48 41.85
CA GLU A 599 28.60 -11.96 40.65
C GLU A 599 29.98 -11.31 40.54
N ASN A 600 31.03 -12.14 40.56
CA ASN A 600 32.39 -11.67 40.39
C ASN A 600 32.69 -11.47 38.90
N ARG A 601 32.78 -10.21 38.48
CA ARG A 601 33.17 -9.82 37.12
C ARG A 601 34.62 -9.35 37.02
N GLY A 602 35.39 -9.58 38.08
CA GLY A 602 36.83 -9.36 38.10
C GLY A 602 37.59 -10.55 37.51
N GLU A 603 38.89 -10.35 37.32
CA GLU A 603 39.81 -11.36 36.77
C GLU A 603 40.30 -12.35 37.85
N ASN A 604 40.24 -11.95 39.13
CA ASN A 604 40.75 -12.75 40.25
C ASN A 604 39.61 -13.35 41.06
N ALA A 605 39.88 -14.50 41.68
CA ALA A 605 39.03 -15.01 42.74
C ALA A 605 38.97 -14.00 43.91
N ILE A 606 37.80 -13.90 44.53
CA ILE A 606 37.57 -13.01 45.68
C ILE A 606 37.12 -13.82 46.89
N SER A 607 37.55 -13.39 48.08
CA SER A 607 37.04 -13.93 49.33
C SER A 607 36.86 -12.84 50.38
N PHE A 608 35.65 -12.74 50.92
CA PHE A 608 35.27 -11.76 51.94
C PHE A 608 34.53 -12.44 53.10
N ASP A 609 34.81 -12.01 54.31
CA ASP A 609 33.82 -12.11 55.38
C ASP A 609 32.91 -10.89 55.28
N VAL A 610 31.60 -11.12 55.26
CA VAL A 610 30.57 -10.11 55.02
C VAL A 610 29.60 -10.09 56.18
N TRP A 611 29.22 -8.89 56.64
CA TRP A 611 28.24 -8.70 57.70
C TRP A 611 27.14 -7.72 57.30
N ALA A 612 25.90 -8.01 57.64
CA ALA A 612 24.89 -6.98 57.86
C ALA A 612 25.09 -6.40 59.27
N ILE A 613 25.24 -5.08 59.39
CA ILE A 613 25.48 -4.41 60.68
C ILE A 613 24.49 -3.29 60.93
N ASN A 614 24.28 -2.93 62.19
CA ASN A 614 23.33 -1.87 62.58
C ASN A 614 23.99 -0.57 63.08
N SER A 615 25.29 -0.58 63.38
CA SER A 615 25.98 0.61 63.87
C SER A 615 27.44 0.67 63.45
N GLY A 616 27.83 1.77 62.82
CA GLY A 616 29.21 2.11 62.55
C GLY A 616 29.97 0.97 61.85
N LYS A 617 30.93 0.38 62.55
CA LYS A 617 31.74 -0.76 62.10
C LYS A 617 31.61 -1.98 63.02
N ASP A 618 30.54 -2.03 63.82
CA ASP A 618 30.33 -3.08 64.81
C ASP A 618 29.79 -4.37 64.17
N THR A 619 30.70 -5.30 63.88
CA THR A 619 30.38 -6.64 63.37
C THR A 619 29.65 -7.51 64.39
N THR A 620 29.61 -7.11 65.67
CA THR A 620 28.89 -7.80 66.77
C THR A 620 27.51 -7.21 67.05
N SER A 621 26.99 -6.36 66.15
CA SER A 621 25.72 -5.64 66.34
C SER A 621 24.47 -6.52 66.26
N GLY A 622 24.60 -7.77 65.82
CA GLY A 622 23.54 -8.76 65.81
C GLY A 622 24.07 -10.20 65.79
N THR A 623 23.14 -11.15 65.78
CA THR A 623 23.39 -12.58 65.57
C THR A 623 22.93 -12.98 64.17
N ASN A 624 23.47 -14.08 63.60
CA ASN A 624 23.13 -14.56 62.24
C ASN A 624 23.29 -13.49 61.15
N ASN A 625 24.21 -12.56 61.38
CA ASN A 625 24.39 -11.37 60.57
C ASN A 625 25.60 -11.44 59.65
N SER A 626 26.25 -12.60 59.53
CA SER A 626 27.51 -12.76 58.80
C SER A 626 27.57 -14.00 57.94
N PHE A 627 28.35 -13.96 56.87
CA PHE A 627 28.68 -15.09 56.02
C PHE A 627 30.06 -14.90 55.37
N THR A 628 30.64 -15.98 54.86
CA THR A 628 31.83 -15.91 53.99
C THR A 628 31.39 -16.00 52.54
N LEU A 629 31.78 -15.01 51.74
CA LEU A 629 31.65 -15.00 50.28
C LEU A 629 32.97 -15.44 49.66
N THR A 630 32.96 -16.50 48.86
CA THR A 630 34.09 -16.89 48.01
C THR A 630 33.57 -17.13 46.61
N LEU A 631 34.16 -16.46 45.62
CA LEU A 631 33.78 -16.55 44.22
C LEU A 631 35.03 -16.58 43.33
N GLU A 632 35.11 -17.57 42.44
CA GLU A 632 36.05 -17.54 41.31
C GLU A 632 35.69 -16.42 40.33
N ALA A 633 36.59 -16.09 39.41
CA ALA A 633 36.30 -15.15 38.32
C ALA A 633 35.11 -15.66 37.48
N GLY A 634 34.13 -14.79 37.22
CA GLY A 634 32.90 -15.11 36.49
C GLY A 634 31.84 -15.90 37.28
N ALA A 635 32.15 -16.33 38.51
CA ALA A 635 31.20 -17.07 39.35
C ALA A 635 30.19 -16.13 40.02
N PHE A 636 29.03 -16.67 40.36
CA PHE A 636 27.98 -15.97 41.10
C PHE A 636 27.43 -16.85 42.22
N LYS A 637 26.76 -16.22 43.20
CA LYS A 637 26.15 -16.91 44.34
C LYS A 637 25.02 -16.10 44.94
N THR A 638 23.96 -16.79 45.37
CA THR A 638 22.87 -16.19 46.17
C THR A 638 23.07 -16.52 47.64
N ILE A 639 22.91 -15.54 48.53
CA ILE A 639 23.05 -15.71 49.98
C ILE A 639 21.84 -15.09 50.67
N GLU A 640 21.17 -15.87 51.51
CA GLU A 640 20.15 -15.37 52.46
C GLU A 640 20.71 -15.43 53.88
N ILE A 641 20.60 -14.32 54.62
CA ILE A 641 20.89 -14.25 56.06
C ILE A 641 19.74 -13.63 56.82
N LYS A 642 19.59 -14.02 58.09
CA LYS A 642 18.49 -13.58 58.95
C LYS A 642 18.99 -12.94 60.24
N PRO A 643 19.52 -11.70 60.19
CA PRO A 643 20.08 -11.05 61.35
C PRO A 643 19.02 -10.60 62.35
N THR A 644 19.35 -10.78 63.64
CA THR A 644 18.66 -10.12 64.75
C THR A 644 19.60 -9.12 65.40
N PHE A 645 19.33 -7.83 65.23
CA PHE A 645 20.19 -6.77 65.75
C PHE A 645 19.90 -6.47 67.23
N THR A 646 20.90 -6.63 68.10
CA THR A 646 20.76 -6.44 69.56
C THR A 646 21.48 -5.20 70.07
N LYS A 647 22.32 -4.57 69.24
CA LYS A 647 23.07 -3.34 69.56
C LYS A 647 22.82 -2.23 68.54
N GLY A 648 23.11 -1.00 68.94
CA GLY A 648 22.89 0.21 68.15
C GLY A 648 21.54 0.85 68.44
N SER A 649 20.96 1.52 67.44
CA SER A 649 19.64 2.13 67.51
C SER A 649 18.84 1.75 66.28
N ALA A 650 17.51 1.85 66.35
CA ALA A 650 16.68 1.69 65.17
C ALA A 650 17.08 2.73 64.10
N ASN A 651 17.34 2.28 62.87
CA ASN A 651 18.01 3.03 61.82
C ASN A 651 17.22 2.94 60.50
N GLY A 652 17.30 4.00 59.69
CA GLY A 652 16.77 4.01 58.32
C GLY A 652 17.73 3.40 57.28
N ASN A 653 18.97 3.12 57.69
CA ASN A 653 19.99 2.52 56.82
C ASN A 653 20.18 1.02 57.10
N ALA A 654 20.35 0.25 56.04
CA ALA A 654 20.91 -1.09 56.06
C ALA A 654 22.40 -1.01 55.69
N LEU A 655 23.29 -1.47 56.58
CA LEU A 655 24.73 -1.38 56.37
C LEU A 655 25.31 -2.75 56.06
N THR A 656 26.14 -2.82 55.01
CA THR A 656 26.87 -4.04 54.65
C THR A 656 28.36 -3.80 54.80
N TYR A 657 29.02 -4.63 55.61
CA TYR A 657 30.45 -4.57 55.90
C TYR A 657 31.17 -5.71 55.19
N PHE A 658 32.28 -5.43 54.53
CA PHE A 658 33.13 -6.39 53.84
C PHE A 658 34.53 -6.36 54.46
N LYS A 659 35.10 -7.55 54.73
CA LYS A 659 36.51 -7.73 55.10
C LYS A 659 37.16 -8.73 54.16
N ALA A 660 38.19 -8.31 53.44
CA ALA A 660 38.91 -9.19 52.54
C ALA A 660 39.67 -10.28 53.31
N LYS A 661 39.47 -11.55 52.94
CA LYS A 661 40.24 -12.70 53.46
C LYS A 661 41.48 -12.99 52.64
N THR A 662 41.46 -12.56 51.39
CA THR A 662 42.55 -12.70 50.42
C THR A 662 42.63 -11.43 49.59
N ASP A 663 43.79 -11.17 49.00
CA ASP A 663 43.94 -10.11 47.99
C ASP A 663 42.99 -10.38 46.82
N THR A 664 42.22 -9.37 46.41
CA THR A 664 41.24 -9.50 45.30
C THR A 664 41.73 -8.90 43.99
N GLY A 665 42.86 -8.19 44.00
CA GLY A 665 43.17 -7.21 42.96
C GLY A 665 42.10 -6.11 42.91
N LYS A 666 41.96 -5.44 41.76
CA LYS A 666 40.88 -4.46 41.53
C LYS A 666 39.52 -5.17 41.51
N LEU A 667 38.67 -4.81 42.46
CA LEU A 667 37.34 -5.36 42.61
C LEU A 667 36.43 -4.93 41.46
N ASN A 668 35.71 -5.88 40.89
CA ASN A 668 34.62 -5.64 39.93
C ASN A 668 33.47 -6.60 40.28
N LEU A 669 32.70 -6.23 41.30
CA LEU A 669 31.71 -7.10 41.94
C LEU A 669 30.31 -6.55 41.68
N ALA A 670 29.48 -7.31 40.95
CA ALA A 670 28.08 -6.97 40.80
C ALA A 670 27.29 -7.49 42.01
N VAL A 671 26.45 -6.63 42.61
CA VAL A 671 25.67 -6.93 43.82
C VAL A 671 24.23 -6.50 43.63
N ALA A 672 23.29 -7.44 43.66
CA ALA A 672 21.88 -7.13 43.89
C ALA A 672 21.54 -7.44 45.34
N TYR A 673 20.73 -6.58 45.94
CA TYR A 673 20.54 -6.55 47.39
C TYR A 673 19.08 -6.22 47.70
N SER A 674 18.46 -7.04 48.54
CA SER A 674 17.10 -6.81 49.01
C SER A 674 16.92 -7.25 50.46
N ALA A 675 15.93 -6.67 51.13
CA ALA A 675 15.62 -6.98 52.52
C ALA A 675 14.14 -6.99 52.82
N LYS A 676 13.73 -7.90 53.70
CA LYS A 676 12.43 -7.86 54.38
C LYS A 676 12.67 -7.49 55.83
N PHE A 677 12.27 -6.30 56.20
CA PHE A 677 12.36 -5.82 57.57
C PHE A 677 11.19 -6.35 58.39
N ALA A 678 11.43 -6.65 59.66
CA ALA A 678 10.37 -6.97 60.60
C ALA A 678 9.59 -5.71 60.97
N ASP A 679 8.26 -5.80 60.91
CA ASP A 679 7.34 -4.81 61.49
C ASP A 679 7.53 -4.71 63.00
#